data_AF-A0A7X3Y2T0-F1
#
_entry.id   AF-A0A7X3Y2T0-F1
#
_cell.length_a   1.000
_cell.length_b   1.000
_cell.length_c   1.000
_cell.angle_alpha   90.00
_cell.angle_beta   90.00
_cell.angle_gamma   90.00
#
_symmetry.space_group_name_H-M   'P 1'
#
loop_
_entity.id
_entity.type
_entity.pdbx_description
1 polymer ?
#
loop_
_entity_poly.entity_id
_entity_poly.type
_entity_poly.pdbx_seq_one_letter_code
_entity_poly.pdbx_strand_id
1 'polypeptide(L)'
;MSKRNPVSLEVQRAVRLYVDAYVLRRGRVQTAAHLDVSRHTLWRFLDRRSAGHAVTQAVIGRYGENPGRIDEARYAILAEPTISFDPRQPEGISRPLRQTLLMLCRTPLITVEDLSELRGVPPSTLHDRLRTLKSFGYVESVQHRLRQFGPRPQVRWYPTQEGIIEAAGDGKLSGFVRAWPVSRQWFQLLSERLDSIAVIYRIAAKVAIADVHGAPVRFDHYRSGPYDALLTMSDSRSLGIVRQGPMLSAANLRYRIRSLGRMNYFQRPKTTLIVTPSDQATRRALRLLSRGYEDTFVATESRILNNSTSAMVWQQGGILDFREQLSTIVRHASLDDILDTQDEFIRDPNKNHPIPAFPIPDLVYDHRVVATMPAPEKQLASSLSILLTRAEKDALNVLADWPLCTTEQLAGLLGGVTKRRANQLVQSLKRQGLIHSTEHSHVLREKALTYLSRRDRAAVGQTLDRWSSEPFPDGDTTSIPYLGTALRTMEAQPHHHAGITDFAATLTAKAKFSRDYDVRFLLPTARSQITYSYDVKNHVLMPDASFQLAFRGDWHTYFLEFERRATTLKRVTERLQSYIRYFKSDYARKDHGGRWPRVLFIFESDASESNFMLATRKVSWAPFLSTTTDILAKRGPLASAWRHASQPSTERHNIEYFR
;
A
#
# COMPACT_ATOMS: atom_id res chain seq x y z
N MET A 1 -41.37 -40.38 -5.80
CA MET A 1 -40.12 -40.27 -6.57
C MET A 1 -40.25 -39.09 -7.54
N SER A 2 -39.74 -37.92 -7.15
CA SER A 2 -39.77 -36.71 -8.00
C SER A 2 -38.63 -36.78 -9.02
N LYS A 3 -38.96 -36.73 -10.31
CA LYS A 3 -37.99 -36.67 -11.41
C LYS A 3 -37.27 -35.31 -11.32
N ARG A 4 -36.01 -35.31 -10.87
CA ARG A 4 -35.12 -34.15 -11.00
C ARG A 4 -34.95 -33.84 -12.49
N ASN A 5 -35.50 -32.72 -12.95
CA ASN A 5 -35.21 -32.23 -14.29
C ASN A 5 -33.74 -31.77 -14.34
N PRO A 6 -32.90 -32.32 -15.23
CA PRO A 6 -31.54 -31.86 -15.39
C PRO A 6 -31.56 -30.41 -15.89
N VAL A 7 -30.79 -29.54 -15.21
CA VAL A 7 -30.56 -28.15 -15.64
C VAL A 7 -30.01 -28.17 -17.06
N SER A 8 -30.64 -27.45 -18.00
CA SER A 8 -30.25 -27.52 -19.40
C SER A 8 -28.81 -27.04 -19.61
N LEU A 9 -28.12 -27.67 -20.56
CA LEU A 9 -26.71 -27.37 -20.90
C LEU A 9 -26.48 -25.88 -21.22
N GLU A 10 -27.50 -25.20 -21.73
CA GLU A 10 -27.49 -23.77 -22.04
C GLU A 10 -27.42 -22.88 -20.79
N VAL A 11 -28.07 -23.26 -19.68
CA VAL A 11 -28.04 -22.51 -18.43
C VAL A 11 -26.66 -22.63 -17.78
N GLN A 12 -26.08 -23.83 -17.80
CA GLN A 12 -24.70 -24.04 -17.37
C GLN A 12 -23.73 -23.20 -18.21
N ARG A 13 -23.96 -23.11 -19.53
CA ARG A 13 -23.16 -22.28 -20.44
C ARG A 13 -23.31 -20.78 -20.17
N ALA A 14 -24.53 -20.29 -19.93
CA ALA A 14 -24.79 -18.87 -19.65
C ALA A 14 -24.20 -18.42 -18.30
N VAL A 15 -24.35 -19.25 -17.26
CA VAL A 15 -23.72 -19.01 -15.94
C VAL A 15 -22.21 -19.06 -16.07
N ARG A 16 -21.66 -20.01 -16.83
CA ARG A 16 -20.22 -20.10 -17.10
C ARG A 16 -19.72 -18.88 -17.87
N LEU A 17 -20.43 -18.40 -18.88
CA LEU A 17 -20.09 -17.16 -19.60
C LEU A 17 -20.17 -15.91 -18.70
N TYR A 18 -21.15 -15.83 -17.79
CA TYR A 18 -21.26 -14.76 -16.80
C TYR A 18 -20.10 -14.81 -15.79
N VAL A 19 -19.77 -16.00 -15.28
CA VAL A 19 -18.64 -16.22 -14.36
C VAL A 19 -17.32 -15.97 -15.07
N ASP A 20 -17.16 -16.38 -16.33
CA ASP A 20 -15.98 -16.13 -17.14
C ASP A 20 -15.85 -14.62 -17.44
N ALA A 21 -16.93 -13.91 -17.75
CA ALA A 21 -16.95 -12.45 -17.90
C ALA A 21 -16.63 -11.72 -16.57
N TYR A 22 -17.09 -12.27 -15.44
CA TYR A 22 -16.81 -11.78 -14.09
C TYR A 22 -15.35 -12.02 -13.66
N VAL A 23 -14.79 -13.18 -14.01
CA VAL A 23 -13.40 -13.59 -13.72
C VAL A 23 -12.40 -12.91 -14.67
N LEU A 24 -12.76 -12.70 -15.94
CA LEU A 24 -11.91 -12.09 -16.97
C LEU A 24 -12.01 -10.56 -17.07
N ARG A 25 -12.73 -9.89 -16.15
CA ARG A 25 -12.57 -8.45 -15.88
C ARG A 25 -13.00 -7.43 -16.96
N ARG A 26 -13.55 -7.82 -18.12
CA ARG A 26 -13.75 -6.90 -19.27
C ARG A 26 -15.09 -7.05 -20.01
N GLY A 27 -16.13 -6.39 -19.52
CA GLY A 27 -17.40 -6.29 -20.26
C GLY A 27 -18.25 -5.06 -19.94
N ARG A 28 -17.68 -3.94 -19.49
CA ARG A 28 -18.49 -2.86 -18.89
C ARG A 28 -19.46 -2.15 -19.84
N VAL A 29 -19.28 -2.26 -21.16
CA VAL A 29 -20.16 -1.62 -22.16
C VAL A 29 -21.05 -2.65 -22.84
N GLN A 30 -20.47 -3.73 -23.38
CA GLN A 30 -21.25 -4.80 -24.01
C GLN A 30 -22.17 -5.53 -23.02
N THR A 31 -21.74 -5.81 -21.78
CA THR A 31 -22.60 -6.45 -20.77
C THR A 31 -23.70 -5.52 -20.26
N ALA A 32 -23.47 -4.20 -20.22
CA ALA A 32 -24.50 -3.23 -19.85
C ALA A 32 -25.58 -3.12 -20.94
N ALA A 33 -25.16 -3.11 -22.22
CA ALA A 33 -26.05 -3.14 -23.37
C ALA A 33 -26.83 -4.47 -23.48
N HIS A 34 -26.19 -5.60 -23.19
CA HIS A 34 -26.84 -6.92 -23.25
C HIS A 34 -27.86 -7.15 -22.12
N LEU A 35 -27.73 -6.41 -21.01
CA LEU A 35 -28.64 -6.48 -19.86
C LEU A 35 -29.63 -5.31 -19.81
N ASP A 36 -29.63 -4.44 -20.83
CA ASP A 36 -30.45 -3.22 -20.94
C ASP A 36 -30.45 -2.35 -19.67
N VAL A 37 -29.27 -2.16 -19.07
CA VAL A 37 -29.10 -1.32 -17.88
C VAL A 37 -27.95 -0.34 -18.05
N SER A 38 -28.08 0.85 -17.43
CA SER A 38 -26.98 1.84 -17.48
C SER A 38 -25.69 1.29 -16.85
N ARG A 39 -24.54 1.71 -17.37
CA ARG A 39 -23.22 1.37 -16.82
C ARG A 39 -23.10 1.72 -15.32
N HIS A 40 -23.74 2.80 -14.89
CA HIS A 40 -23.76 3.22 -13.49
C HIS A 40 -24.63 2.29 -12.62
N THR A 41 -25.75 1.81 -13.17
CA THR A 41 -26.62 0.81 -12.54
C THR A 41 -25.91 -0.52 -12.39
N LEU A 42 -25.25 -1.02 -13.45
CA LEU A 42 -24.45 -2.24 -13.41
C LEU A 42 -23.29 -2.14 -12.40
N TRP A 43 -22.60 -0.99 -12.36
CA TRP A 43 -21.55 -0.73 -11.38
C TRP A 43 -22.10 -0.71 -9.94
N ARG A 44 -23.28 -0.10 -9.70
CA ARG A 44 -23.95 -0.13 -8.39
C ARG A 44 -24.35 -1.54 -7.94
N PHE A 45 -24.76 -2.42 -8.86
CA PHE A 45 -25.02 -3.84 -8.57
C PHE A 45 -23.74 -4.60 -8.20
N LEU A 46 -22.63 -4.31 -8.88
CA LEU A 46 -21.35 -4.99 -8.67
C LEU A 46 -20.59 -4.49 -7.42
N ASP A 47 -20.64 -3.19 -7.10
CA ASP A 47 -19.93 -2.58 -5.97
C ASP A 47 -20.62 -2.87 -4.62
N ARG A 48 -21.94 -3.13 -4.62
CA ARG A 48 -22.73 -3.43 -3.42
C ARG A 48 -22.77 -4.91 -3.01
N ARG A 49 -21.94 -5.78 -3.59
CA ARG A 49 -22.00 -7.25 -3.38
C ARG A 49 -23.37 -7.86 -3.68
N SER A 50 -24.13 -7.26 -4.59
CA SER A 50 -25.46 -7.73 -5.02
C SER A 50 -25.40 -8.77 -6.14
N ALA A 51 -24.27 -9.47 -6.32
CA ALA A 51 -24.16 -10.57 -7.30
C ALA A 51 -25.19 -11.67 -7.01
N GLY A 52 -25.51 -11.89 -5.73
CA GLY A 52 -26.63 -12.73 -5.32
C GLY A 52 -27.96 -12.22 -5.90
N HIS A 53 -28.24 -10.92 -5.85
CA HIS A 53 -29.45 -10.35 -6.45
C HIS A 53 -29.44 -10.36 -7.98
N ALA A 54 -28.31 -10.17 -8.65
CA ALA A 54 -28.25 -10.23 -10.12
C ALA A 54 -28.43 -11.66 -10.65
N VAL A 55 -27.82 -12.65 -10.01
CA VAL A 55 -28.04 -14.08 -10.31
C VAL A 55 -29.48 -14.47 -9.93
N THR A 56 -29.98 -14.04 -8.77
CA THR A 56 -31.36 -14.26 -8.36
C THR A 56 -32.35 -13.58 -9.30
N GLN A 57 -32.10 -12.37 -9.82
CA GLN A 57 -32.98 -11.71 -10.80
C GLN A 57 -32.93 -12.39 -12.18
N ALA A 58 -31.76 -12.86 -12.63
CA ALA A 58 -31.64 -13.65 -13.85
C ALA A 58 -32.34 -15.02 -13.72
N VAL A 59 -32.32 -15.63 -12.53
CA VAL A 59 -33.04 -16.88 -12.21
C VAL A 59 -34.54 -16.62 -12.03
N ILE A 60 -34.96 -15.55 -11.35
CA ILE A 60 -36.36 -15.12 -11.19
C ILE A 60 -36.99 -14.81 -12.56
N GLY A 61 -36.29 -14.06 -13.41
CA GLY A 61 -36.77 -13.72 -14.75
C GLY A 61 -37.01 -14.92 -15.66
N ARG A 62 -36.40 -16.08 -15.36
CA ARG A 62 -36.55 -17.31 -16.17
C ARG A 62 -37.39 -18.41 -15.50
N TYR A 63 -37.47 -18.46 -14.17
CA TYR A 63 -38.15 -19.51 -13.42
C TYR A 63 -39.32 -19.02 -12.55
N GLY A 64 -39.61 -17.71 -12.57
CA GLY A 64 -40.62 -17.06 -11.73
C GLY A 64 -40.13 -16.88 -10.29
N GLU A 65 -40.99 -16.30 -9.44
CA GLU A 65 -40.68 -15.96 -8.05
C GLU A 65 -40.66 -17.18 -7.10
N ASN A 66 -40.60 -18.41 -7.60
CA ASN A 66 -40.65 -19.61 -6.76
C ASN A 66 -39.33 -19.79 -5.97
N PRO A 67 -39.34 -19.63 -4.63
CA PRO A 67 -38.12 -19.61 -3.82
C PRO A 67 -37.34 -20.93 -3.85
N GLY A 68 -38.04 -22.06 -3.93
CA GLY A 68 -37.41 -23.40 -3.92
C GLY A 68 -36.57 -23.66 -5.17
N ARG A 69 -37.02 -23.21 -6.34
CA ARG A 69 -36.28 -23.35 -7.61
C ARG A 69 -35.06 -22.43 -7.68
N ILE A 70 -35.16 -21.24 -7.08
CA ILE A 70 -34.06 -20.29 -6.98
C ILE A 70 -32.95 -20.86 -6.09
N ASP A 71 -33.31 -21.45 -4.96
CA ASP A 71 -32.35 -22.08 -4.06
C ASP A 71 -31.72 -23.34 -4.68
N GLU A 72 -32.50 -24.22 -5.32
CA GLU A 72 -31.95 -25.39 -6.02
C GLU A 72 -30.93 -25.02 -7.12
N ALA A 73 -31.23 -24.03 -7.96
CA ALA A 73 -30.32 -23.56 -9.00
C ALA A 73 -29.04 -22.95 -8.40
N ARG A 74 -29.18 -22.19 -7.31
CA ARG A 74 -28.06 -21.61 -6.58
C ARG A 74 -27.18 -22.69 -5.94
N TYR A 75 -27.76 -23.72 -5.33
CA TYR A 75 -27.02 -24.85 -4.76
C TYR A 75 -26.36 -25.72 -5.83
N ALA A 76 -26.99 -25.93 -6.99
CA ALA A 76 -26.39 -26.69 -8.08
C ALA A 76 -25.16 -25.99 -8.70
N ILE A 77 -25.12 -24.66 -8.73
CA ILE A 77 -23.96 -23.87 -9.18
C ILE A 77 -22.84 -23.85 -8.12
N LEU A 78 -23.20 -23.99 -6.84
CA LEU A 78 -22.28 -23.91 -5.70
C LEU A 78 -21.80 -25.28 -5.18
N ALA A 79 -22.43 -26.37 -5.61
CA ALA A 79 -22.05 -27.73 -5.26
C ALA A 79 -20.80 -28.15 -6.07
N GLU A 80 -19.62 -27.73 -5.62
CA GLU A 80 -18.41 -28.52 -5.87
C GLU A 80 -18.58 -29.88 -5.15
N PRO A 81 -18.00 -30.96 -5.70
CA PRO A 81 -18.15 -32.31 -5.16
C PRO A 81 -17.75 -32.30 -3.68
N THR A 82 -18.65 -32.80 -2.83
CA THR A 82 -18.36 -33.08 -1.43
C THR A 82 -17.19 -34.04 -1.41
N ILE A 83 -15.99 -33.55 -1.08
CA ILE A 83 -14.82 -34.39 -0.90
C ILE A 83 -15.10 -35.23 0.35
N SER A 84 -15.57 -36.47 0.13
CA SER A 84 -15.66 -37.49 1.16
C SER A 84 -14.24 -37.85 1.56
N PHE A 85 -13.76 -37.31 2.68
CA PHE A 85 -12.51 -37.72 3.28
C PHE A 85 -12.71 -39.03 4.03
N ASP A 86 -11.90 -40.03 3.69
CA ASP A 86 -11.75 -41.25 4.47
C ASP A 86 -10.80 -40.93 5.65
N PRO A 87 -11.29 -40.83 6.89
CA PRO A 87 -10.48 -40.45 8.05
C PRO A 87 -9.65 -41.67 8.46
N ARG A 88 -8.58 -41.96 7.73
CA ARG A 88 -7.51 -42.78 8.31
C ARG A 88 -6.91 -41.94 9.43
N GLN A 89 -7.27 -42.25 10.68
CA GLN A 89 -6.68 -41.64 11.86
C GLN A 89 -5.18 -41.96 11.88
N PRO A 90 -4.29 -41.00 11.61
CA PRO A 90 -2.91 -41.17 12.06
C PRO A 90 -2.93 -41.11 13.59
N GLU A 91 -1.97 -41.79 14.22
CA GLU A 91 -1.70 -41.61 15.66
C GLU A 91 -1.61 -40.10 15.97
N GLY A 92 -2.43 -39.62 16.90
CA GLY A 92 -2.63 -38.19 17.11
C GLY A 92 -1.32 -37.44 17.38
N ILE A 93 -1.12 -36.29 16.72
CA ILE A 93 0.08 -35.48 16.95
C ILE A 93 0.15 -34.98 18.40
N SER A 94 1.37 -34.87 18.93
CA SER A 94 1.57 -34.38 20.30
C SER A 94 1.01 -32.97 20.50
N ARG A 95 0.57 -32.67 21.74
CA ARG A 95 -0.02 -31.37 22.10
C ARG A 95 0.82 -30.16 21.65
N PRO A 96 2.16 -30.14 21.78
CA PRO A 96 2.98 -29.02 21.30
C PRO A 96 3.00 -28.85 19.76
N LEU A 97 2.94 -29.95 19.01
CA LEU A 97 2.84 -29.91 17.55
C LEU A 97 1.48 -29.35 17.14
N ARG A 98 0.39 -29.84 17.76
CA ARG A 98 -0.96 -29.33 17.52
C ARG A 98 -1.09 -27.84 17.82
N GLN A 99 -0.50 -27.38 18.93
CA GLN A 99 -0.46 -25.96 19.26
C GLN A 99 0.29 -25.15 18.19
N THR A 100 1.42 -25.65 17.68
CA THR A 100 2.19 -25.01 16.62
C THR A 100 1.40 -24.91 15.31
N LEU A 101 0.69 -25.97 14.95
CA LEU A 101 -0.19 -26.01 13.79
C LEU A 101 -1.35 -25.02 13.92
N LEU A 102 -2.01 -24.96 15.07
CA LEU A 102 -3.04 -23.94 15.35
C LEU A 102 -2.47 -22.53 15.23
N MET A 103 -1.30 -22.26 15.81
CA MET A 103 -0.66 -20.93 15.67
C MET A 103 -0.43 -20.57 14.21
N LEU A 104 0.01 -21.52 13.39
CA LEU A 104 0.20 -21.33 11.96
C LEU A 104 -1.11 -21.08 11.22
N CYS A 105 -2.21 -21.73 11.62
CA CYS A 105 -3.54 -21.44 11.09
C CYS A 105 -4.02 -20.01 11.42
N ARG A 106 -3.62 -19.40 12.56
CA ARG A 106 -3.92 -17.98 12.85
C ARG A 106 -3.05 -17.02 12.05
N THR A 107 -1.82 -17.45 11.79
CA THR A 107 -0.79 -16.60 11.21
C THR A 107 -0.11 -17.28 10.01
N PRO A 108 -0.86 -17.66 8.96
CA PRO A 108 -0.26 -18.35 7.83
C PRO A 108 0.72 -17.41 7.12
N LEU A 109 1.77 -17.99 6.56
CA LEU A 109 2.88 -17.29 5.90
C LEU A 109 3.77 -16.48 6.86
N ILE A 110 3.81 -16.83 8.15
CA ILE A 110 4.73 -16.26 9.14
C ILE A 110 6.12 -16.91 9.04
N THR A 111 7.16 -16.18 9.46
CA THR A 111 8.52 -16.72 9.60
C THR A 111 8.70 -17.40 10.97
N VAL A 112 9.74 -18.20 11.14
CA VAL A 112 10.03 -18.82 12.45
C VAL A 112 10.41 -17.77 13.47
N GLU A 113 11.19 -16.77 13.06
CA GLU A 113 11.62 -15.66 13.90
C GLU A 113 10.43 -14.84 14.37
N ASP A 114 9.54 -14.42 13.46
CA ASP A 114 8.35 -13.64 13.82
C ASP A 114 7.42 -14.47 14.74
N LEU A 115 7.26 -15.78 14.48
CA LEU A 115 6.40 -16.66 15.28
C LEU A 115 6.99 -16.94 16.67
N SER A 116 8.31 -17.06 16.76
CA SER A 116 9.05 -17.22 18.02
C SER A 116 8.82 -16.02 18.93
N GLU A 117 9.09 -14.82 18.40
CA GLU A 117 8.89 -13.54 19.08
C GLU A 117 7.42 -13.35 19.49
N LEU A 118 6.48 -13.65 18.59
CA LEU A 118 5.04 -13.52 18.86
C LEU A 118 4.52 -14.48 19.95
N ARG A 119 5.24 -15.56 20.27
CA ARG A 119 4.74 -16.64 21.13
C ARG A 119 5.63 -16.96 22.33
N GLY A 120 6.81 -16.34 22.43
CA GLY A 120 7.79 -16.66 23.46
C GLY A 120 8.32 -18.10 23.38
N VAL A 121 8.30 -18.72 22.19
CA VAL A 121 8.85 -20.08 22.00
C VAL A 121 10.20 -19.97 21.30
N PRO A 122 11.27 -20.62 21.78
CA PRO A 122 12.58 -20.54 21.13
C PRO A 122 12.55 -20.91 19.63
N PRO A 123 13.30 -20.21 18.76
CA PRO A 123 13.30 -20.48 17.31
C PRO A 123 13.72 -21.92 16.97
N SER A 124 14.70 -22.49 17.69
CA SER A 124 15.14 -23.88 17.52
C SER A 124 14.00 -24.87 17.73
N THR A 125 13.26 -24.71 18.84
CA THR A 125 12.09 -25.53 19.16
C THR A 125 11.01 -25.41 18.07
N LEU A 126 10.75 -24.22 17.56
CA LEU A 126 9.78 -24.03 16.46
C LEU A 126 10.26 -24.66 15.16
N HIS A 127 11.55 -24.57 14.84
CA HIS A 127 12.13 -25.24 13.66
C HIS A 127 11.93 -26.75 13.73
N ASP A 128 12.21 -27.37 14.87
CA ASP A 128 12.05 -28.82 15.03
C ASP A 128 10.59 -29.23 14.91
N ARG A 129 9.67 -28.50 15.57
CA ARG A 129 8.23 -28.75 15.47
C ARG A 129 7.71 -28.60 14.04
N LEU A 130 8.13 -27.55 13.32
CA LEU A 130 7.71 -27.33 11.93
C LEU A 130 8.31 -28.38 10.98
N ARG A 131 9.53 -28.85 11.22
CA ARG A 131 10.13 -29.96 10.47
C ARG A 131 9.35 -31.26 10.67
N THR A 132 8.95 -31.57 11.90
CA THR A 132 8.10 -32.73 12.21
C THR A 132 6.70 -32.60 11.59
N LEU A 133 6.06 -31.43 11.69
CA LEU A 133 4.76 -31.19 11.03
C LEU A 133 4.87 -31.31 9.51
N LYS A 134 5.99 -30.91 8.92
CA LYS A 134 6.27 -31.05 7.49
C LYS A 134 6.45 -32.50 7.08
N SER A 135 7.12 -33.33 7.89
CA SER A 135 7.22 -34.78 7.61
C SER A 135 5.86 -35.49 7.64
N PHE A 136 4.88 -34.95 8.38
CA PHE A 136 3.50 -35.43 8.35
C PHE A 136 2.66 -34.83 7.20
N GLY A 137 3.23 -33.91 6.41
CA GLY A 137 2.50 -33.22 5.34
C GLY A 137 1.49 -32.19 5.83
N TYR A 138 1.53 -31.77 7.10
CA TYR A 138 0.58 -30.80 7.67
C TYR A 138 0.97 -29.34 7.45
N VAL A 139 2.25 -29.07 7.19
CA VAL A 139 2.73 -27.72 6.90
C VAL A 139 3.71 -27.76 5.76
N GLU A 140 3.79 -26.67 5.02
CA GLU A 140 4.83 -26.44 4.04
C GLU A 140 5.38 -25.01 4.14
N SER A 141 6.37 -24.69 3.33
CA SER A 141 7.15 -23.47 3.38
C SER A 141 7.34 -22.90 1.99
N VAL A 142 7.49 -21.58 1.92
CA VAL A 142 7.79 -20.87 0.67
C VAL A 142 8.85 -19.81 0.91
N GLN A 143 9.72 -19.63 -0.08
CA GLN A 143 10.73 -18.57 -0.06
C GLN A 143 10.09 -17.24 -0.44
N HIS A 144 10.25 -16.22 0.40
CA HIS A 144 9.75 -14.88 0.17
C HIS A 144 10.88 -13.87 0.26
N ARG A 145 10.90 -12.90 -0.65
CA ARG A 145 11.95 -11.88 -0.74
C ARG A 145 11.34 -10.49 -0.66
N LEU A 146 11.78 -9.70 0.31
CA LEU A 146 11.35 -8.31 0.46
C LEU A 146 12.53 -7.45 0.92
N ARG A 147 12.69 -6.27 0.32
CA ARG A 147 13.85 -5.38 0.54
C ARG A 147 14.07 -5.01 2.00
N GLN A 148 12.98 -4.80 2.71
CA GLN A 148 12.93 -4.35 4.09
C GLN A 148 13.52 -5.37 5.08
N PHE A 149 13.58 -6.65 4.70
CA PHE A 149 14.13 -7.73 5.54
C PHE A 149 15.55 -8.16 5.12
N GLY A 150 16.24 -7.34 4.32
CA GLY A 150 17.62 -7.58 3.92
C GLY A 150 17.77 -8.40 2.63
N PRO A 151 18.98 -8.93 2.36
CA PRO A 151 19.29 -9.62 1.11
C PRO A 151 18.89 -11.11 1.11
N ARG A 152 18.77 -11.73 2.28
CA ARG A 152 18.48 -13.16 2.41
C ARG A 152 16.98 -13.42 2.20
N PRO A 153 16.59 -14.45 1.42
CA PRO A 153 15.22 -14.91 1.37
C PRO A 153 14.72 -15.35 2.76
N GLN A 154 13.46 -15.06 3.06
CA GLN A 154 12.79 -15.51 4.27
C GLN A 154 11.99 -16.78 3.98
N VAL A 155 12.04 -17.74 4.91
CA VAL A 155 11.21 -18.96 4.84
C VAL A 155 9.90 -18.69 5.55
N ARG A 156 8.79 -18.75 4.81
CA ARG A 156 7.44 -18.51 5.33
C ARG A 156 6.65 -19.80 5.35
N TRP A 157 6.14 -20.16 6.52
CA TRP A 157 5.44 -21.41 6.75
C TRP A 157 3.93 -21.23 6.58
N TYR A 158 3.23 -22.24 6.09
CA TYR A 158 1.77 -22.25 5.96
C TYR A 158 1.21 -23.66 6.21
N PRO A 159 -0.04 -23.77 6.69
CA PRO A 159 -0.67 -25.08 6.84
C PRO A 159 -1.14 -25.59 5.47
N THR A 160 -0.95 -26.88 5.21
CA THR A 160 -1.51 -27.57 4.03
C THR A 160 -3.01 -27.82 4.23
N GLN A 161 -3.69 -28.38 3.23
CA GLN A 161 -5.09 -28.78 3.37
C GLN A 161 -5.27 -29.81 4.49
N GLU A 162 -4.37 -30.79 4.55
CA GLU A 162 -4.32 -31.85 5.56
C GLU A 162 -4.04 -31.27 6.95
N GLY A 163 -3.12 -30.30 7.05
CA GLY A 163 -2.85 -29.63 8.32
C GLY A 163 -4.01 -28.80 8.84
N ILE A 164 -4.83 -28.20 7.96
CA ILE A 164 -6.04 -27.49 8.38
C ILE A 164 -7.08 -28.47 8.92
N ILE A 165 -7.23 -29.64 8.28
CA ILE A 165 -8.14 -30.71 8.74
C ILE A 165 -7.68 -31.21 10.12
N GLU A 166 -6.39 -31.51 10.27
CA GLU A 166 -5.80 -31.94 11.54
C GLU A 166 -5.95 -30.88 12.65
N ALA A 167 -5.75 -29.60 12.31
CA ALA A 167 -5.94 -28.50 13.25
C ALA A 167 -7.39 -28.41 13.74
N ALA A 168 -8.37 -28.63 12.86
CA ALA A 168 -9.79 -28.65 13.20
C ALA A 168 -10.14 -29.82 14.15
N GLY A 169 -9.45 -30.96 14.01
CA GLY A 169 -9.72 -32.19 14.76
C GLY A 169 -11.17 -32.67 14.56
N ASP A 170 -11.80 -33.15 15.62
CA ASP A 170 -13.21 -33.61 15.60
C ASP A 170 -14.24 -32.47 15.46
N GLY A 171 -13.79 -31.21 15.43
CA GLY A 171 -14.66 -30.05 15.26
C GLY A 171 -15.24 -29.95 13.85
N LYS A 172 -16.33 -29.18 13.69
CA LYS A 172 -16.87 -28.87 12.36
C LYS A 172 -15.86 -28.05 11.56
N LEU A 173 -15.20 -28.68 10.58
CA LEU A 173 -14.22 -28.06 9.68
C LEU A 173 -14.70 -26.72 9.10
N SER A 174 -15.99 -26.64 8.71
CA SER A 174 -16.58 -25.40 8.18
C SER A 174 -16.57 -24.23 9.18
N GLY A 175 -16.78 -24.50 10.47
CA GLY A 175 -16.67 -23.51 11.53
C GLY A 175 -15.22 -23.05 11.73
N PHE A 176 -14.28 -24.00 11.69
CA PHE A 176 -12.85 -23.71 11.81
C PHE A 176 -12.35 -22.83 10.66
N VAL A 177 -12.62 -23.21 9.41
CA VAL A 177 -12.18 -22.49 8.21
C VAL A 177 -12.82 -21.09 8.12
N ARG A 178 -14.00 -20.90 8.72
CA ARG A 178 -14.68 -19.60 8.79
C ARG A 178 -14.09 -18.69 9.87
N ALA A 179 -13.70 -19.24 11.02
CA ALA A 179 -13.18 -18.46 12.14
C ALA A 179 -11.68 -18.10 12.00
N TRP A 180 -10.94 -18.80 11.13
CA TRP A 180 -9.49 -18.66 11.00
C TRP A 180 -9.12 -18.22 9.57
N PRO A 181 -7.99 -17.52 9.36
CA PRO A 181 -7.58 -17.00 8.06
C PRO A 181 -7.00 -18.09 7.13
N VAL A 182 -7.61 -19.28 7.14
CA VAL A 182 -7.20 -20.46 6.37
C VAL A 182 -8.20 -20.82 5.27
N SER A 183 -9.32 -20.11 5.11
CA SER A 183 -10.19 -20.33 3.96
C SER A 183 -9.50 -19.99 2.63
N ARG A 184 -10.00 -20.55 1.52
CA ARG A 184 -9.52 -20.25 0.16
C ARG A 184 -9.45 -18.75 -0.11
N GLN A 185 -10.46 -18.00 0.32
CA GLN A 185 -10.52 -16.55 0.11
C GLN A 185 -9.53 -15.79 1.01
N TRP A 186 -9.37 -16.25 2.25
CA TRP A 186 -8.39 -15.67 3.17
C TRP A 186 -6.96 -15.92 2.71
N PHE A 187 -6.65 -17.16 2.36
CA PHE A 187 -5.33 -17.53 1.90
C PHE A 187 -4.97 -16.83 0.59
N GLN A 188 -5.93 -16.69 -0.34
CA GLN A 188 -5.77 -15.84 -1.52
C GLN A 188 -5.50 -14.38 -1.13
N LEU A 189 -6.27 -13.80 -0.21
CA LEU A 189 -6.06 -12.42 0.23
C LEU A 189 -4.67 -12.22 0.85
N LEU A 190 -4.25 -13.12 1.73
CA LEU A 190 -2.97 -13.03 2.43
C LEU A 190 -1.79 -13.25 1.47
N SER A 191 -1.88 -14.20 0.55
CA SER A 191 -0.84 -14.43 -0.47
C SER A 191 -0.71 -13.26 -1.44
N GLU A 192 -1.82 -12.69 -1.93
CA GLU A 192 -1.84 -11.49 -2.77
C GLU A 192 -1.27 -10.25 -2.03
N ARG A 193 -1.32 -10.27 -0.70
CA ARG A 193 -0.87 -9.19 0.19
C ARG A 193 0.42 -9.50 0.94
N LEU A 194 1.11 -10.57 0.60
CA LEU A 194 2.16 -11.14 1.45
C LEU A 194 3.25 -10.14 1.84
N ASP A 195 3.66 -9.23 0.94
CA ASP A 195 4.66 -8.22 1.29
C ASP A 195 4.19 -7.27 2.40
N SER A 196 2.90 -6.92 2.41
CA SER A 196 2.30 -6.10 3.46
C SER A 196 2.09 -6.89 4.75
N ILE A 197 1.67 -8.15 4.63
CA ILE A 197 1.44 -9.06 5.78
C ILE A 197 2.76 -9.36 6.49
N ALA A 198 3.83 -9.55 5.74
CA ALA A 198 5.18 -9.74 6.26
C ALA A 198 5.62 -8.57 7.16
N VAL A 199 5.37 -7.33 6.74
CA VAL A 199 5.64 -6.13 7.55
C VAL A 199 4.77 -6.13 8.81
N ILE A 200 3.47 -6.44 8.68
CA ILE A 200 2.55 -6.49 9.83
C ILE A 200 2.99 -7.54 10.84
N TYR A 201 3.43 -8.73 10.40
CA TYR A 201 3.93 -9.77 11.30
C TYR A 201 5.19 -9.35 12.04
N ARG A 202 6.15 -8.70 11.38
CA ARG A 202 7.34 -8.19 12.08
C ARG A 202 6.99 -7.10 13.10
N ILE A 203 6.00 -6.25 12.81
CA ILE A 203 5.54 -5.24 13.78
C ILE A 203 4.86 -5.92 14.96
N ALA A 204 3.99 -6.90 14.71
CA ALA A 204 3.34 -7.69 15.75
C ALA A 204 4.35 -8.41 16.66
N ALA A 205 5.40 -8.97 16.07
CA ALA A 205 6.49 -9.60 16.79
C ALA A 205 7.27 -8.60 17.67
N LYS A 206 7.56 -7.39 17.16
CA LYS A 206 8.16 -6.31 17.96
C LYS A 206 7.25 -5.86 19.12
N VAL A 207 5.94 -5.78 18.90
CA VAL A 207 4.97 -5.47 19.97
C VAL A 207 4.98 -6.57 21.04
N ALA A 208 5.09 -7.85 20.64
CA ALA A 208 5.19 -8.96 21.58
C ALA A 208 6.48 -8.93 22.42
N ILE A 209 7.60 -8.50 21.84
CA ILE A 209 8.87 -8.34 22.58
C ILE A 209 8.78 -7.18 23.58
N ALA A 210 8.11 -6.09 23.20
CA ALA A 210 7.94 -4.90 24.04
C ALA A 210 7.00 -5.13 25.23
N ASP A 211 6.13 -6.14 25.17
CA ASP A 211 5.14 -6.37 26.22
C ASP A 211 5.70 -7.15 27.40
N VAL A 212 5.79 -6.47 28.55
CA VAL A 212 6.24 -7.04 29.82
C VAL A 212 5.31 -8.13 30.37
N HIS A 213 4.02 -8.13 29.99
CA HIS A 213 3.03 -9.12 30.44
C HIS A 213 3.01 -10.38 29.57
N GLY A 214 3.89 -10.46 28.58
CA GLY A 214 4.13 -11.63 27.75
C GLY A 214 3.53 -11.57 26.34
N ALA A 215 3.54 -12.73 25.68
CA ALA A 215 3.17 -12.83 24.27
C ALA A 215 1.67 -12.57 24.02
N PRO A 216 1.30 -11.93 22.89
CA PRO A 216 -0.09 -11.74 22.49
C PRO A 216 -0.87 -13.06 22.46
N VAL A 217 -2.06 -13.04 23.06
CA VAL A 217 -2.95 -14.21 23.10
C VAL A 217 -3.66 -14.36 21.76
N ARG A 218 -3.92 -13.24 21.06
CA ARG A 218 -4.67 -13.21 19.81
C ARG A 218 -4.04 -12.28 18.76
N PHE A 219 -4.08 -12.73 17.51
CA PHE A 219 -3.74 -11.94 16.33
C PHE A 219 -4.81 -12.22 15.27
N ASP A 220 -5.55 -11.19 14.85
CA ASP A 220 -6.60 -11.28 13.83
C ASP A 220 -6.28 -10.40 12.62
N HIS A 221 -6.61 -10.89 11.42
CA HIS A 221 -6.55 -10.11 10.19
C HIS A 221 -7.90 -9.49 9.86
N TYR A 222 -7.89 -8.33 9.22
CA TYR A 222 -9.11 -7.68 8.71
C TYR A 222 -9.19 -7.78 7.18
N ARG A 223 -10.22 -8.49 6.69
CA ARG A 223 -10.52 -8.61 5.26
C ARG A 223 -10.97 -7.29 4.67
N SER A 224 -11.86 -6.63 5.40
CA SER A 224 -12.39 -5.29 5.12
C SER A 224 -12.51 -4.53 6.43
N GLY A 225 -12.53 -3.20 6.35
CA GLY A 225 -12.55 -2.34 7.52
C GLY A 225 -11.30 -1.48 7.65
N PRO A 226 -11.20 -0.71 8.74
CA PRO A 226 -10.19 0.33 8.86
C PRO A 226 -8.81 -0.23 9.22
N TYR A 227 -8.74 -1.38 9.92
CA TYR A 227 -7.50 -2.07 10.27
C TYR A 227 -7.05 -3.08 9.21
N ASP A 228 -5.76 -3.41 9.26
CA ASP A 228 -5.18 -4.55 8.58
C ASP A 228 -5.05 -5.75 9.51
N ALA A 229 -4.65 -5.50 10.75
CA ALA A 229 -4.59 -6.50 11.81
C ALA A 229 -4.96 -5.92 13.17
N LEU A 230 -5.30 -6.81 14.10
CA LEU A 230 -5.57 -6.52 15.49
C LEU A 230 -4.79 -7.51 16.35
N LEU A 231 -4.10 -6.99 17.36
CA LEU A 231 -3.46 -7.77 18.40
C LEU A 231 -4.27 -7.66 19.68
N THR A 232 -4.39 -8.76 20.40
CA THR A 232 -4.90 -8.79 21.77
C THR A 232 -3.83 -9.39 22.67
N MET A 233 -3.41 -8.61 23.66
CA MET A 233 -2.37 -8.95 24.62
C MET A 233 -2.92 -9.88 25.71
N SER A 234 -2.06 -10.40 26.58
CA SER A 234 -2.42 -11.32 27.68
C SER A 234 -3.35 -10.71 28.71
N ASP A 235 -3.22 -9.40 28.95
CA ASP A 235 -4.03 -8.60 29.86
C ASP A 235 -5.29 -7.99 29.21
N SER A 236 -5.68 -8.48 28.02
CA SER A 236 -6.83 -7.98 27.24
C SER A 236 -6.67 -6.60 26.61
N ARG A 237 -5.50 -5.95 26.71
CA ARG A 237 -5.19 -4.78 25.87
C ARG A 237 -5.28 -5.14 24.40
N SER A 238 -5.67 -4.18 23.58
CA SER A 238 -5.84 -4.38 22.15
C SER A 238 -5.20 -3.28 21.32
N LEU A 239 -4.52 -3.69 20.26
CA LEU A 239 -3.75 -2.81 19.39
C LEU A 239 -4.13 -3.07 17.93
N GLY A 240 -4.59 -2.02 17.24
CA GLY A 240 -4.91 -2.06 15.82
C GLY A 240 -3.72 -1.64 14.97
N ILE A 241 -3.45 -2.36 13.88
CA ILE A 241 -2.41 -2.00 12.91
C ILE A 241 -3.08 -1.56 11.60
N VAL A 242 -2.66 -0.40 11.10
CA VAL A 242 -3.08 0.19 9.83
C VAL A 242 -1.83 0.43 8.98
N ARG A 243 -1.64 -0.32 7.89
CA ARG A 243 -0.57 -0.05 6.93
C ARG A 243 -1.09 0.77 5.76
N GLN A 244 -0.43 1.88 5.48
CA GLN A 244 -0.60 2.68 4.27
C GLN A 244 0.45 2.24 3.24
N GLY A 245 0.04 1.61 2.15
CA GLY A 245 0.94 1.32 1.05
C GLY A 245 1.15 2.54 0.11
N PRO A 246 2.23 2.56 -0.70
CA PRO A 246 2.52 3.63 -1.66
C PRO A 246 1.37 3.97 -2.64
N MET A 247 0.62 2.96 -3.09
CA MET A 247 -0.50 3.15 -4.03
C MET A 247 -1.76 3.71 -3.36
N LEU A 248 -1.78 3.84 -2.04
CA LEU A 248 -2.96 4.31 -1.31
C LEU A 248 -3.04 5.84 -1.35
N SER A 249 -4.07 6.35 -2.03
CA SER A 249 -4.30 7.80 -2.13
C SER A 249 -4.57 8.44 -0.76
N ALA A 250 -4.29 9.75 -0.64
CA ALA A 250 -4.60 10.50 0.58
C ALA A 250 -6.10 10.51 0.92
N ALA A 251 -6.98 10.37 -0.07
CA ALA A 251 -8.42 10.25 0.14
C ALA A 251 -8.79 8.90 0.79
N ASN A 252 -8.14 7.81 0.38
CA ASN A 252 -8.35 6.49 0.98
C ASN A 252 -7.84 6.43 2.42
N LEU A 253 -6.69 7.05 2.70
CA LEU A 253 -6.20 7.17 4.08
C LEU A 253 -7.20 7.97 4.93
N ARG A 254 -7.67 9.12 4.44
CA ARG A 254 -8.72 9.92 5.10
C ARG A 254 -9.97 9.09 5.38
N TYR A 255 -10.43 8.30 4.41
CA TYR A 255 -11.57 7.42 4.59
C TYR A 255 -11.32 6.40 5.71
N ARG A 256 -10.17 5.71 5.69
CA ARG A 256 -9.82 4.73 6.74
C ARG A 256 -9.75 5.38 8.12
N ILE A 257 -9.08 6.53 8.25
CA ILE A 257 -8.99 7.26 9.52
C ILE A 257 -10.37 7.71 10.00
N ARG A 258 -11.22 8.26 9.12
CA ARG A 258 -12.60 8.60 9.47
C ARG A 258 -13.42 7.38 9.87
N SER A 259 -13.19 6.23 9.23
CA SER A 259 -13.82 4.97 9.62
C SER A 259 -13.39 4.53 11.01
N LEU A 260 -12.11 4.72 11.39
CA LEU A 260 -11.67 4.54 12.79
C LEU A 260 -12.51 5.42 13.70
N GLY A 261 -12.62 6.72 13.38
CA GLY A 261 -13.43 7.71 14.10
C GLY A 261 -14.93 7.46 14.15
N ARG A 262 -15.47 6.48 13.39
CA ARG A 262 -16.88 6.10 13.38
C ARG A 262 -17.19 4.76 14.06
N MET A 263 -16.17 3.96 14.37
CA MET A 263 -16.39 2.70 15.09
C MET A 263 -16.95 2.98 16.49
N ASN A 264 -17.77 2.08 17.04
CA ASN A 264 -18.15 2.20 18.46
C ASN A 264 -16.86 2.19 19.31
N TYR A 265 -16.76 3.08 20.29
CA TYR A 265 -15.60 3.18 21.18
C TYR A 265 -15.20 1.81 21.76
N PHE A 266 -16.19 1.01 22.20
CA PHE A 266 -15.96 -0.33 22.75
C PHE A 266 -15.47 -1.37 21.72
N GLN A 267 -15.59 -1.07 20.42
CA GLN A 267 -15.12 -1.93 19.32
C GLN A 267 -13.78 -1.48 18.76
N ARG A 268 -13.24 -0.34 19.21
CA ARG A 268 -11.94 0.14 18.78
C ARG A 268 -10.86 -0.52 19.64
N PRO A 269 -9.73 -0.94 19.04
CA PRO A 269 -8.52 -1.14 19.82
C PRO A 269 -8.20 0.15 20.57
N LYS A 270 -7.72 0.00 21.81
CA LYS A 270 -7.30 1.14 22.63
C LYS A 270 -6.25 1.95 21.91
N THR A 271 -5.26 1.29 21.31
CA THR A 271 -4.20 1.96 20.54
C THR A 271 -4.25 1.58 19.08
N THR A 272 -4.04 2.56 18.20
CA THR A 272 -3.88 2.35 16.76
C THR A 272 -2.48 2.71 16.30
N LEU A 273 -1.79 1.79 15.64
CA LEU A 273 -0.52 2.02 14.96
C LEU A 273 -0.74 2.21 13.45
N ILE A 274 -0.39 3.38 12.93
CA ILE A 274 -0.38 3.69 11.51
C ILE A 274 1.05 3.61 10.96
N VAL A 275 1.26 2.69 10.02
CA VAL A 275 2.52 2.45 9.35
C VAL A 275 2.48 3.10 7.98
N THR A 276 3.38 4.04 7.71
CA THR A 276 3.42 4.76 6.43
C THR A 276 4.69 4.44 5.63
N PRO A 277 4.70 4.66 4.30
CA PRO A 277 5.83 4.27 3.47
C PRO A 277 6.96 5.33 3.44
N SER A 278 6.75 6.53 4.01
CA SER A 278 7.71 7.64 3.91
C SER A 278 7.43 8.72 4.95
N ASP A 279 8.43 9.53 5.29
CA ASP A 279 8.28 10.61 6.28
C ASP A 279 7.19 11.62 5.88
N GLN A 280 7.06 11.95 4.58
CA GLN A 280 5.99 12.82 4.09
C GLN A 280 4.60 12.19 4.25
N ALA A 281 4.49 10.87 4.07
CA ALA A 281 3.24 10.16 4.33
C ALA A 281 2.91 10.12 5.83
N THR A 282 3.91 9.97 6.71
CA THR A 282 3.74 10.11 8.18
C THR A 282 3.19 11.48 8.54
N ARG A 283 3.80 12.56 8.05
CA ARG A 283 3.32 13.93 8.32
C ARG A 283 1.90 14.17 7.79
N ARG A 284 1.57 13.61 6.62
CA ARG A 284 0.18 13.64 6.10
C ARG A 284 -0.78 12.88 7.00
N ALA A 285 -0.42 11.68 7.44
CA ALA A 285 -1.26 10.89 8.33
C ALA A 285 -1.49 11.64 9.65
N LEU A 286 -0.45 12.21 10.26
CA LEU A 286 -0.56 13.02 11.48
C LEU A 286 -1.50 14.22 11.31
N ARG A 287 -1.45 14.93 10.19
CA ARG A 287 -2.40 16.03 9.90
C ARG A 287 -3.87 15.58 9.83
N LEU A 288 -4.10 14.32 9.44
CA LEU A 288 -5.46 13.77 9.38
C LEU A 288 -5.96 13.33 10.76
N LEU A 289 -5.06 13.10 11.70
CA LEU A 289 -5.34 12.77 13.10
C LEU A 289 -5.48 14.06 13.92
N SER A 290 -6.59 14.76 13.70
CA SER A 290 -7.01 15.92 14.51
C SER A 290 -7.36 15.51 15.96
N ARG A 291 -7.94 16.41 16.78
CA ARG A 291 -8.46 16.08 18.13
C ARG A 291 -9.31 14.79 18.12
N GLY A 292 -9.18 13.96 19.15
CA GLY A 292 -9.91 12.70 19.31
C GLY A 292 -9.21 11.45 18.75
N TYR A 293 -7.91 11.52 18.47
CA TYR A 293 -7.06 10.40 18.04
C TYR A 293 -5.76 10.33 18.86
N GLU A 294 -5.85 10.68 20.14
CA GLU A 294 -4.72 10.69 21.10
C GLU A 294 -4.08 9.31 21.22
N ASP A 295 -4.85 8.23 21.02
CA ASP A 295 -4.35 6.85 21.11
C ASP A 295 -3.84 6.30 19.76
N THR A 296 -3.62 7.19 18.78
CA THR A 296 -3.12 6.81 17.45
C THR A 296 -1.68 7.26 17.27
N PHE A 297 -0.81 6.32 16.90
CA PHE A 297 0.61 6.56 16.68
C PHE A 297 0.98 6.29 15.22
N VAL A 298 1.86 7.12 14.66
CA VAL A 298 2.27 7.04 13.27
C VAL A 298 3.78 6.91 13.18
N ALA A 299 4.26 5.95 12.38
CA ALA A 299 5.68 5.81 12.08
C ALA A 299 5.91 5.33 10.64
N THR A 300 7.13 5.51 10.15
CA THR A 300 7.53 4.98 8.84
C THR A 300 7.95 3.52 8.93
N GLU A 301 7.59 2.75 7.91
CA GLU A 301 7.90 1.33 7.80
C GLU A 301 9.41 1.06 8.00
N SER A 302 10.27 1.83 7.34
CA SER A 302 11.73 1.65 7.46
C SER A 302 12.24 1.90 8.89
N ARG A 303 11.74 2.93 9.58
CA ARG A 303 12.16 3.22 10.97
C ARG A 303 11.70 2.14 11.93
N ILE A 304 10.47 1.65 11.80
CA ILE A 304 9.96 0.59 12.68
C ILE A 304 10.76 -0.70 12.51
N LEU A 305 11.05 -1.08 11.26
CA LEU A 305 11.73 -2.35 10.98
C LEU A 305 13.23 -2.32 11.36
N ASN A 306 13.90 -1.18 11.23
CA ASN A 306 15.34 -1.06 11.46
C ASN A 306 15.76 -0.72 12.90
N ASN A 307 14.83 -0.28 13.76
CA ASN A 307 15.15 0.14 15.14
C ASN A 307 14.65 -0.86 16.19
N SER A 308 15.17 -0.78 17.42
CA SER A 308 14.69 -1.54 18.58
C SER A 308 13.27 -1.12 19.01
N THR A 309 12.65 -1.88 19.91
CA THR A 309 11.34 -1.55 20.50
C THR A 309 11.39 -0.27 21.34
N SER A 310 12.51 -0.04 22.03
CA SER A 310 12.81 1.15 22.83
C SER A 310 13.08 2.42 22.02
N ALA A 311 13.16 2.33 20.69
CA ALA A 311 13.43 3.50 19.88
C ALA A 311 12.19 4.40 19.75
N MET A 312 12.39 5.70 19.96
CA MET A 312 11.38 6.76 19.89
C MET A 312 10.94 7.09 18.44
N VAL A 313 10.42 6.09 17.73
CA VAL A 313 10.06 6.18 16.30
C VAL A 313 8.60 6.54 16.05
N TRP A 314 7.74 6.35 17.05
CA TRP A 314 6.30 6.56 16.94
C TRP A 314 5.92 7.98 17.30
N GLN A 315 5.12 8.62 16.45
CA GLN A 315 4.63 9.98 16.65
C GLN A 315 3.14 9.93 16.98
N GLN A 316 2.76 10.46 18.14
CA GLN A 316 1.38 10.45 18.62
C GLN A 316 0.51 11.50 17.90
N GLY A 317 -0.72 11.12 17.54
CA GLY A 317 -1.75 12.00 16.97
C GLY A 317 -2.55 12.76 18.04
N GLY A 318 -3.37 13.74 17.64
CA GLY A 318 -4.43 14.30 18.49
C GLY A 318 -4.07 15.27 19.63
N ILE A 319 -2.82 15.38 20.09
CA ILE A 319 -2.52 16.04 21.39
C ILE A 319 -2.76 17.56 21.45
N LEU A 320 -2.79 18.32 20.35
CA LEU A 320 -2.81 19.79 20.44
C LEU A 320 -3.69 20.47 19.38
N ASP A 321 -4.19 21.67 19.72
CA ASP A 321 -4.79 22.60 18.77
C ASP A 321 -3.78 22.92 17.66
N PHE A 322 -4.24 23.00 16.41
CA PHE A 322 -3.36 23.11 15.22
C PHE A 322 -2.45 24.36 15.25
N ARG A 323 -2.78 25.33 16.11
CA ARG A 323 -1.99 26.54 16.39
C ARG A 323 -0.80 26.29 17.34
N GLU A 324 -0.87 25.34 18.27
CA GLU A 324 0.18 25.06 19.27
C GLU A 324 1.11 23.89 18.92
N GLN A 325 0.74 23.05 17.94
CA GLN A 325 1.44 21.79 17.65
C GLN A 325 2.94 21.89 17.30
N LEU A 326 3.48 23.05 16.94
CA LEU A 326 4.61 23.07 15.99
C LEU A 326 5.82 23.92 16.38
N SER A 327 5.92 24.39 17.64
CA SER A 327 7.18 24.89 18.19
C SER A 327 7.96 23.82 18.97
N THR A 328 7.34 22.87 19.68
CA THR A 328 8.12 21.97 20.56
C THR A 328 7.29 20.79 21.06
N ILE A 329 7.65 19.55 20.67
CA ILE A 329 7.16 18.27 21.22
C ILE A 329 5.98 17.64 20.45
N VAL A 330 6.24 17.14 19.23
CA VAL A 330 5.60 15.87 18.85
C VAL A 330 6.07 14.86 19.88
N ARG A 331 5.16 14.27 20.67
CA ARG A 331 5.55 13.20 21.59
C ARG A 331 6.00 12.01 20.76
N HIS A 332 7.30 11.80 20.79
CA HIS A 332 7.88 10.57 20.32
C HIS A 332 7.76 9.55 21.44
N ALA A 333 7.33 8.35 21.08
CA ALA A 333 7.19 7.23 22.00
C ALA A 333 7.96 6.02 21.46
N SER A 334 8.55 5.26 22.37
CA SER A 334 8.93 3.88 22.11
C SER A 334 7.70 2.98 22.09
N LEU A 335 7.84 1.73 21.65
CA LEU A 335 6.74 0.76 21.82
C LEU A 335 6.49 0.49 23.31
N ASP A 336 7.53 0.50 24.13
CA ASP A 336 7.45 0.26 25.57
C ASP A 336 6.58 1.36 26.22
N ASP A 337 6.85 2.64 25.92
CA ASP A 337 6.04 3.78 26.41
C ASP A 337 4.56 3.68 25.97
N ILE A 338 4.31 3.25 24.73
CA ILE A 338 2.95 3.10 24.19
C ILE A 338 2.18 2.01 24.95
N LEU A 339 2.85 0.94 25.36
CA LEU A 339 2.23 -0.15 26.09
C LEU A 339 2.02 0.25 27.56
N ASP A 340 2.99 0.91 28.19
CA ASP A 340 2.88 1.38 29.58
C ASP A 340 1.74 2.37 29.76
N THR A 341 1.53 3.30 28.82
CA THR A 341 0.38 4.23 28.86
C THR A 341 -0.97 3.51 28.83
N GLN A 342 -1.08 2.33 28.20
CA GLN A 342 -2.32 1.57 28.27
C GLN A 342 -2.59 0.94 29.65
N ASP A 343 -1.54 0.67 30.43
CA ASP A 343 -1.65 0.06 31.76
C ASP A 343 -2.18 1.05 32.79
N GLU A 344 -1.76 2.32 32.72
CA GLU A 344 -2.26 3.38 33.60
C GLU A 344 -3.78 3.54 33.50
N PHE A 345 -4.33 3.44 32.30
CA PHE A 345 -5.78 3.51 32.06
C PHE A 345 -6.55 2.31 32.61
N ILE A 346 -5.92 1.13 32.70
CA ILE A 346 -6.57 -0.06 33.30
C ILE A 346 -6.60 0.07 34.82
N ARG A 347 -5.60 0.71 35.41
CA ARG A 347 -5.42 0.79 36.87
C ARG A 347 -6.22 1.91 37.54
N ASP A 348 -6.72 2.91 36.81
CA ASP A 348 -7.52 4.01 37.36
C ASP A 348 -8.94 3.53 37.72
N PRO A 349 -9.24 3.20 39.00
CA PRO A 349 -10.51 2.61 39.40
C PRO A 349 -11.64 3.64 39.46
N ASN A 350 -11.31 4.94 39.43
CA ASN A 350 -12.30 6.02 39.49
C ASN A 350 -12.93 6.31 38.12
N LYS A 351 -12.29 5.85 37.04
CA LYS A 351 -12.89 5.87 35.73
C LYS A 351 -13.65 4.56 35.53
N ASN A 352 -14.95 4.58 35.80
CA ASN A 352 -15.91 3.53 35.42
C ASN A 352 -16.00 3.39 33.88
N HIS A 353 -14.89 3.02 33.24
CA HIS A 353 -14.89 2.57 31.87
C HIS A 353 -15.21 1.07 31.92
N PRO A 354 -16.37 0.63 31.39
CA PRO A 354 -16.64 -0.79 31.24
C PRO A 354 -15.44 -1.39 30.52
N ILE A 355 -14.84 -2.46 31.08
CA ILE A 355 -13.81 -3.22 30.37
C ILE A 355 -14.41 -3.54 29.00
N PRO A 356 -13.88 -2.96 27.90
CA PRO A 356 -14.49 -3.15 26.60
C PRO A 356 -14.48 -4.65 26.33
N ALA A 357 -15.67 -5.23 26.16
CA ALA A 357 -15.79 -6.60 25.67
C ALA A 357 -14.90 -6.71 24.43
N PHE A 358 -14.02 -7.73 24.40
CA PHE A 358 -13.07 -7.95 23.31
C PHE A 358 -13.73 -7.57 21.98
N PRO A 359 -13.14 -6.68 21.16
CA PRO A 359 -13.74 -6.30 19.89
C PRO A 359 -14.01 -7.58 19.11
N ILE A 360 -15.28 -8.02 19.06
CA ILE A 360 -15.65 -9.34 18.57
C ILE A 360 -15.48 -9.28 17.06
N PRO A 361 -14.50 -9.98 16.47
CA PRO A 361 -14.25 -9.87 15.04
C PRO A 361 -15.45 -10.36 14.21
N ASP A 362 -16.27 -11.24 14.79
CA ASP A 362 -17.47 -11.84 14.17
C ASP A 362 -18.53 -10.83 13.73
N LEU A 363 -18.61 -9.63 14.33
CA LEU A 363 -19.53 -8.57 13.89
C LEU A 363 -19.04 -7.86 12.61
N VAL A 364 -17.78 -8.02 12.22
CA VAL A 364 -17.21 -7.46 10.98
C VAL A 364 -17.23 -8.48 9.84
N TYR A 365 -17.39 -9.77 10.16
CA TYR A 365 -17.43 -10.85 9.19
C TYR A 365 -18.86 -11.11 8.73
N ASP A 366 -19.15 -10.74 7.48
CA ASP A 366 -20.38 -11.13 6.83
C ASP A 366 -20.50 -12.66 6.82
N HIS A 367 -21.46 -13.18 7.59
CA HIS A 367 -21.76 -14.61 7.75
C HIS A 367 -22.12 -15.32 6.44
N ARG A 368 -22.28 -14.55 5.36
CA ARG A 368 -22.65 -15.00 4.01
C ARG A 368 -21.46 -15.46 3.16
N VAL A 369 -20.21 -15.31 3.62
CA VAL A 369 -19.05 -15.82 2.86
C VAL A 369 -18.95 -17.33 3.05
N VAL A 370 -19.20 -18.08 1.97
CA VAL A 370 -18.95 -19.53 1.93
C VAL A 370 -17.45 -19.77 2.10
N ALA A 371 -17.05 -20.27 3.27
CA ALA A 371 -15.67 -20.60 3.57
C ALA A 371 -15.34 -21.96 2.93
N THR A 372 -14.49 -21.96 1.91
CA THR A 372 -14.05 -23.19 1.23
C THR A 372 -12.61 -23.53 1.62
N MET A 373 -12.25 -24.81 1.54
CA MET A 373 -10.87 -25.24 1.78
C MET A 373 -9.92 -24.60 0.76
N PRO A 374 -8.75 -24.11 1.20
CA PRO A 374 -7.75 -23.55 0.29
C PRO A 374 -7.04 -24.69 -0.46
N ALA A 375 -6.37 -24.32 -1.55
CA ALA A 375 -5.29 -25.11 -2.14
C ALA A 375 -4.01 -24.27 -2.06
N PRO A 376 -3.36 -24.21 -0.88
CA PRO A 376 -2.29 -23.26 -0.58
C PRO A 376 -1.15 -23.27 -1.60
N GLU A 377 -0.72 -24.45 -2.03
CA GLU A 377 0.40 -24.68 -2.94
C GLU A 377 0.11 -24.06 -4.31
N LYS A 378 -1.10 -24.30 -4.85
CA LYS A 378 -1.55 -23.74 -6.13
C LYS A 378 -1.71 -22.22 -6.07
N GLN A 379 -2.22 -21.71 -4.96
CA GLN A 379 -2.39 -20.26 -4.76
C GLN A 379 -1.04 -19.54 -4.63
N LEU A 380 -0.08 -20.12 -3.91
CA LEU A 380 1.27 -19.54 -3.77
C LEU A 380 2.08 -19.67 -5.05
N ALA A 381 1.99 -20.78 -5.77
CA ALA A 381 2.69 -21.00 -7.03
C ALA A 381 2.32 -19.96 -8.10
N SER A 382 1.12 -19.38 -8.02
CA SER A 382 0.66 -18.32 -8.93
C SER A 382 0.77 -16.90 -8.34
N SER A 383 1.18 -16.76 -7.08
CA SER A 383 1.25 -15.48 -6.40
C SER A 383 2.48 -14.67 -6.80
N LEU A 384 2.25 -13.47 -7.33
CA LEU A 384 3.33 -12.54 -7.69
C LEU A 384 4.20 -12.13 -6.50
N SER A 385 3.67 -12.14 -5.28
CA SER A 385 4.47 -11.84 -4.08
C SER A 385 5.55 -12.89 -3.81
N ILE A 386 5.38 -14.12 -4.31
CA ILE A 386 6.36 -15.21 -4.21
C ILE A 386 7.24 -15.26 -5.45
N LEU A 387 6.62 -15.19 -6.64
CA LEU A 387 7.33 -15.34 -7.91
C LEU A 387 8.35 -14.23 -8.18
N LEU A 388 8.08 -13.01 -7.70
CA LEU A 388 8.94 -11.86 -7.95
C LEU A 388 10.14 -11.82 -7.02
N THR A 389 11.32 -11.62 -7.61
CA THR A 389 12.53 -11.28 -6.89
C THR A 389 12.42 -9.90 -6.25
N ARG A 390 13.28 -9.62 -5.26
CA ARG A 390 13.38 -8.31 -4.63
C ARG A 390 13.58 -7.18 -5.64
N ALA A 391 14.50 -7.35 -6.58
CA ALA A 391 14.83 -6.33 -7.57
C ALA A 391 13.67 -6.07 -8.55
N GLU A 392 12.89 -7.10 -8.89
CA GLU A 392 11.68 -6.94 -9.71
C GLU A 392 10.57 -6.19 -8.95
N LYS A 393 10.37 -6.48 -7.67
CA LYS A 393 9.42 -5.70 -6.83
C LYS A 393 9.84 -4.24 -6.70
N ASP A 394 11.14 -3.99 -6.51
CA ASP A 394 11.71 -2.64 -6.48
C ASP A 394 11.47 -1.92 -7.82
N ALA A 395 11.71 -2.58 -8.96
CA ALA A 395 11.44 -2.04 -10.28
C ALA A 395 9.95 -1.75 -10.52
N LEU A 396 9.04 -2.63 -10.06
CA LEU A 396 7.59 -2.37 -10.15
C LEU A 396 7.17 -1.17 -9.31
N ASN A 397 7.75 -0.97 -8.12
CA ASN A 397 7.48 0.22 -7.31
C ASN A 397 7.97 1.49 -8.01
N VAL A 398 9.18 1.45 -8.58
CA VAL A 398 9.72 2.59 -9.35
C VAL A 398 8.84 2.89 -10.55
N LEU A 399 8.42 1.90 -11.34
CA LEU A 399 7.55 2.10 -12.49
C LEU A 399 6.13 2.54 -12.13
N ALA A 400 5.66 2.24 -10.92
CA ALA A 400 4.38 2.75 -10.42
C ALA A 400 4.44 4.23 -10.08
N ASP A 401 5.58 4.68 -9.55
CA ASP A 401 5.82 6.09 -9.24
C ASP A 401 6.23 6.89 -10.50
N TRP A 402 7.01 6.28 -11.39
CA TRP A 402 7.65 6.87 -12.57
C TRP A 402 7.31 6.06 -13.84
N PRO A 403 6.05 6.06 -14.30
CA PRO A 403 5.68 5.35 -15.52
C PRO A 403 6.35 5.99 -16.75
N LEU A 404 6.33 5.32 -17.90
CA LEU A 404 6.90 5.83 -19.16
C LEU A 404 8.40 6.17 -19.08
N CYS A 405 9.14 5.61 -18.11
CA CYS A 405 10.58 5.84 -18.03
C CYS A 405 11.35 4.95 -19.02
N THR A 406 12.48 5.43 -19.52
CA THR A 406 13.43 4.64 -20.31
C THR A 406 14.14 3.60 -19.44
N THR A 407 14.80 2.62 -20.04
CA THR A 407 15.65 1.67 -19.28
C THR A 407 16.75 2.40 -18.52
N GLU A 408 17.33 3.46 -19.10
CA GLU A 408 18.42 4.22 -18.50
C GLU A 408 17.94 5.04 -17.30
N GLN A 409 16.78 5.68 -17.43
CA GLN A 409 16.11 6.34 -16.30
C GLN A 409 15.77 5.34 -15.20
N LEU A 410 15.21 4.17 -15.54
CA LEU A 410 14.93 3.10 -14.57
C LEU A 410 16.20 2.66 -13.84
N ALA A 411 17.33 2.55 -14.57
CA ALA A 411 18.61 2.20 -13.98
C ALA A 411 19.07 3.24 -12.95
N GLY A 412 18.92 4.52 -13.27
CA GLY A 412 19.21 5.63 -12.34
C GLY A 412 18.31 5.62 -11.12
N LEU A 413 16.99 5.49 -11.32
CA LEU A 413 15.97 5.45 -10.25
C LEU A 413 16.12 4.24 -9.31
N LEU A 414 16.66 3.12 -9.80
CA LEU A 414 16.99 1.96 -8.97
C LEU A 414 18.28 2.13 -8.14
N GLY A 415 18.81 3.35 -8.03
CA GLY A 415 20.05 3.63 -7.32
C GLY A 415 21.29 3.47 -8.21
N GLY A 416 21.19 3.84 -9.48
CA GLY A 416 22.34 3.79 -10.40
C GLY A 416 22.82 2.37 -10.69
N VAL A 417 21.91 1.40 -10.81
CA VAL A 417 22.28 0.06 -11.29
C VAL A 417 22.77 0.14 -12.74
N THR A 418 23.53 -0.87 -13.20
CA THR A 418 24.00 -0.87 -14.60
C THR A 418 22.83 -0.98 -15.58
N LYS A 419 22.95 -0.36 -16.77
CA LYS A 419 21.97 -0.48 -17.86
C LYS A 419 21.69 -1.94 -18.23
N ARG A 420 22.73 -2.79 -18.21
CA ARG A 420 22.58 -4.26 -18.38
C ARG A 420 21.65 -4.88 -17.34
N ARG A 421 21.82 -4.52 -16.06
CA ARG A 421 20.97 -5.05 -14.99
C ARG A 421 19.53 -4.55 -15.11
N ALA A 422 19.32 -3.27 -15.42
CA ALA A 422 18.00 -2.72 -15.67
C ALA A 422 17.31 -3.42 -16.86
N ASN A 423 18.03 -3.64 -17.97
CA ASN A 423 17.55 -4.41 -19.12
C ASN A 423 17.11 -5.83 -18.73
N GLN A 424 17.90 -6.54 -17.91
CA GLN A 424 17.52 -7.88 -17.43
C GLN A 424 16.22 -7.85 -16.63
N LEU A 425 16.03 -6.84 -15.77
CA LEU A 425 14.79 -6.68 -15.00
C LEU A 425 13.61 -6.39 -15.93
N VAL A 426 13.76 -5.47 -16.88
CA VAL A 426 12.73 -5.16 -17.89
C VAL A 426 12.34 -6.41 -18.67
N GLN A 427 13.30 -7.18 -19.19
CA GLN A 427 13.01 -8.41 -19.93
C GLN A 427 12.33 -9.47 -19.06
N SER A 428 12.73 -9.61 -17.80
CA SER A 428 12.07 -10.52 -16.87
C SER A 428 10.62 -10.12 -16.61
N LEU A 429 10.37 -8.84 -16.31
CA LEU A 429 9.03 -8.31 -16.08
C LEU A 429 8.14 -8.38 -17.33
N LYS A 430 8.72 -8.17 -18.52
CA LYS A 430 8.03 -8.30 -19.81
C LYS A 430 7.60 -9.76 -20.06
N ARG A 431 8.49 -10.73 -19.85
CA ARG A 431 8.17 -12.17 -19.96
C ARG A 431 7.06 -12.60 -19.02
N GLN A 432 6.97 -11.99 -17.83
CA GLN A 432 5.90 -12.27 -16.86
C GLN A 432 4.57 -11.54 -17.16
N GLY A 433 4.53 -10.71 -18.22
CA GLY A 433 3.37 -9.90 -18.60
C GLY A 433 3.04 -8.80 -17.61
N LEU A 434 4.04 -8.29 -16.88
CA LEU A 434 3.84 -7.29 -15.83
C LEU A 434 4.05 -5.85 -16.32
N ILE A 435 4.81 -5.69 -17.41
CA ILE A 435 5.04 -4.39 -18.03
C ILE A 435 4.73 -4.45 -19.52
N HIS A 436 4.31 -3.32 -20.07
CA HIS A 436 4.30 -3.02 -21.49
C HIS A 436 5.53 -2.16 -21.77
N SER A 437 6.15 -2.36 -22.92
CA SER A 437 7.32 -1.59 -23.33
C SER A 437 7.15 -1.17 -24.77
N THR A 438 7.29 0.12 -25.00
CA THR A 438 7.43 0.71 -26.34
C THR A 438 8.90 0.66 -26.75
N GLU A 439 9.25 1.29 -27.88
CA GLU A 439 10.65 1.42 -28.31
C GLU A 439 11.51 2.14 -27.26
N HIS A 440 10.93 3.09 -26.50
CA HIS A 440 11.69 3.98 -25.64
C HIS A 440 11.29 3.94 -24.17
N SER A 441 10.11 3.43 -23.83
CA SER A 441 9.56 3.58 -22.47
C SER A 441 8.90 2.32 -21.92
N HIS A 442 8.82 2.24 -20.59
CA HIS A 442 8.21 1.12 -19.87
C HIS A 442 7.05 1.59 -19.00
N VAL A 443 5.96 0.81 -18.98
CA VAL A 443 4.78 1.10 -18.18
C VAL A 443 4.18 -0.18 -17.60
N LEU A 444 3.52 -0.09 -16.45
CA LEU A 444 2.92 -1.25 -15.80
C LEU A 444 1.65 -1.72 -16.53
N ARG A 445 1.53 -3.03 -16.73
CA ARG A 445 0.27 -3.67 -17.18
C ARG A 445 -0.70 -3.84 -16.02
N GLU A 446 -1.96 -4.12 -16.34
CA GLU A 446 -3.04 -4.30 -15.35
C GLU A 446 -2.74 -5.37 -14.30
N LYS A 447 -2.03 -6.44 -14.69
CA LYS A 447 -1.62 -7.53 -13.79
C LYS A 447 -0.70 -7.01 -12.67
N ALA A 448 0.30 -6.19 -13.02
CA ALA A 448 1.20 -5.57 -12.04
C ALA A 448 0.47 -4.53 -11.19
N LEU A 449 -0.32 -3.65 -11.80
CA LEU A 449 -1.11 -2.65 -11.08
C LEU A 449 -2.05 -3.31 -10.07
N THR A 450 -2.68 -4.42 -10.43
CA THR A 450 -3.55 -5.20 -9.54
C THR A 450 -2.81 -5.73 -8.34
N TYR A 451 -1.64 -6.31 -8.57
CA TYR A 451 -0.80 -6.82 -7.49
C TYR A 451 -0.40 -5.68 -6.54
N LEU A 452 0.12 -4.56 -7.08
CA LEU A 452 0.51 -3.41 -6.26
C LEU A 452 -0.68 -2.83 -5.49
N SER A 453 -1.84 -2.66 -6.14
CA SER A 453 -3.06 -2.17 -5.49
C SER A 453 -3.53 -3.10 -4.38
N ARG A 454 -3.53 -4.42 -4.58
CA ARG A 454 -3.93 -5.38 -3.55
C ARG A 454 -2.94 -5.38 -2.39
N ARG A 455 -1.64 -5.45 -2.67
CA ARG A 455 -0.55 -5.34 -1.68
C ARG A 455 -0.71 -4.10 -0.80
N ASP A 456 -1.06 -2.98 -1.40
CA ASP A 456 -1.17 -1.68 -0.73
C ASP A 456 -2.58 -1.34 -0.26
N ARG A 457 -3.53 -2.28 -0.40
CA ARG A 457 -4.97 -2.12 -0.07
C ARG A 457 -5.61 -0.91 -0.75
N ALA A 458 -5.13 -0.56 -1.95
CA ALA A 458 -5.72 0.45 -2.81
C ALA A 458 -6.87 -0.15 -3.65
N ALA A 459 -7.83 0.69 -4.03
CA ALA A 459 -8.95 0.28 -4.87
C ALA A 459 -8.44 -0.02 -6.30
N VAL A 460 -8.45 -1.31 -6.67
CA VAL A 460 -7.90 -1.76 -7.95
C VAL A 460 -8.53 -1.05 -9.14
N GLY A 461 -9.86 -0.87 -9.14
CA GLY A 461 -10.57 -0.16 -10.20
C GLY A 461 -10.06 1.27 -10.39
N GLN A 462 -9.92 2.04 -9.32
CA GLN A 462 -9.40 3.41 -9.39
C GLN A 462 -7.95 3.47 -9.86
N THR A 463 -7.12 2.49 -9.49
CA THR A 463 -5.75 2.39 -9.98
C THR A 463 -5.73 2.13 -11.49
N LEU A 464 -6.52 1.16 -11.97
CA LEU A 464 -6.60 0.84 -13.40
C LEU A 464 -7.16 2.00 -14.21
N ASP A 465 -8.21 2.68 -13.74
CA ASP A 465 -8.80 3.84 -14.43
C ASP A 465 -7.79 4.99 -14.63
N ARG A 466 -6.77 5.08 -13.77
CA ARG A 466 -5.71 6.10 -13.84
C ARG A 466 -4.49 5.65 -14.63
N TRP A 467 -4.05 4.41 -14.42
CA TRP A 467 -2.72 3.94 -14.80
C TRP A 467 -2.73 2.75 -15.76
N SER A 468 -3.88 2.28 -16.24
CA SER A 468 -3.93 1.15 -17.18
C SER A 468 -3.23 1.50 -18.49
N SER A 469 -2.26 0.66 -18.88
CA SER A 469 -1.53 0.74 -20.14
C SER A 469 -2.24 0.04 -21.30
N GLU A 470 -3.50 -0.36 -21.13
CA GLU A 470 -4.24 -1.06 -22.18
C GLU A 470 -4.64 -0.09 -23.28
N PRO A 471 -4.63 -0.54 -24.55
CA PRO A 471 -5.06 0.28 -25.67
C PRO A 471 -6.54 0.64 -25.57
N PHE A 472 -6.90 1.82 -26.09
CA PHE A 472 -8.29 2.22 -26.21
C PHE A 472 -8.98 1.40 -27.32
N PRO A 473 -10.17 0.81 -27.11
CA PRO A 473 -10.78 -0.12 -28.06
C PRO A 473 -11.16 0.46 -29.43
N ASP A 474 -11.51 1.76 -29.47
CA ASP A 474 -12.19 2.39 -30.62
C ASP A 474 -11.34 3.49 -31.32
N GLY A 475 -10.02 3.50 -31.12
CA GLY A 475 -9.16 4.57 -31.63
C GLY A 475 -8.38 4.18 -32.87
N ASP A 476 -8.67 4.88 -33.97
CA ASP A 476 -7.77 5.09 -35.11
C ASP A 476 -6.30 5.12 -34.65
N THR A 477 -5.45 4.31 -35.28
CA THR A 477 -4.13 3.86 -34.82
C THR A 477 -3.08 4.95 -34.52
N THR A 478 -3.47 6.23 -34.56
CA THR A 478 -2.57 7.35 -34.77
C THR A 478 -2.42 8.32 -33.59
N SER A 479 -3.21 8.27 -32.50
CA SER A 479 -3.07 9.37 -31.51
C SER A 479 -3.13 9.11 -30.01
N ILE A 480 -3.76 8.06 -29.44
CA ILE A 480 -3.67 7.84 -27.97
C ILE A 480 -3.73 6.36 -27.53
N PRO A 481 -2.61 5.74 -27.11
CA PRO A 481 -2.52 4.30 -26.83
C PRO A 481 -2.94 3.83 -25.43
N TYR A 482 -3.42 4.68 -24.50
CA TYR A 482 -3.70 4.24 -23.12
C TYR A 482 -5.11 4.53 -22.59
N LEU A 483 -5.70 3.53 -21.92
CA LEU A 483 -6.98 3.63 -21.20
C LEU A 483 -6.88 4.44 -19.90
N GLY A 484 -5.71 4.47 -19.25
CA GLY A 484 -5.48 5.22 -18.01
C GLY A 484 -5.44 6.74 -18.19
N THR A 485 -6.27 7.47 -17.45
CA THR A 485 -6.37 8.95 -17.56
C THR A 485 -5.06 9.69 -17.27
N ALA A 486 -4.27 9.22 -16.30
CA ALA A 486 -3.01 9.85 -15.92
C ALA A 486 -1.91 9.56 -16.96
N LEU A 487 -1.84 8.33 -17.48
CA LEU A 487 -0.90 7.97 -18.54
C LEU A 487 -1.13 8.78 -19.81
N ARG A 488 -2.38 8.95 -20.25
CA ARG A 488 -2.71 9.81 -21.40
C ARG A 488 -2.21 11.24 -21.21
N THR A 489 -2.42 11.80 -20.02
CA THR A 489 -1.97 13.16 -19.69
C THR A 489 -0.45 13.27 -19.77
N MET A 490 0.28 12.27 -19.29
CA MET A 490 1.75 12.22 -19.34
C MET A 490 2.26 12.07 -20.77
N GLU A 491 1.64 11.21 -21.56
CA GLU A 491 1.99 10.99 -22.96
C GLU A 491 1.74 12.21 -23.84
N ALA A 492 0.68 13.00 -23.55
CA ALA A 492 0.44 14.28 -24.19
C ALA A 492 1.50 15.36 -23.85
N GLN A 493 2.39 15.08 -22.88
CA GLN A 493 3.44 16.00 -22.43
C GLN A 493 4.79 15.27 -22.27
N PRO A 494 5.28 14.59 -23.33
CA PRO A 494 6.34 13.60 -23.19
C PRO A 494 7.66 14.23 -22.71
N HIS A 495 8.02 15.41 -23.23
CA HIS A 495 9.23 16.13 -22.82
C HIS A 495 9.18 16.62 -21.37
N HIS A 496 8.01 17.05 -20.88
CA HIS A 496 7.84 17.50 -19.49
C HIS A 496 8.08 16.33 -18.54
N HIS A 497 7.40 15.21 -18.81
CA HIS A 497 7.55 13.99 -18.01
C HIS A 497 8.96 13.40 -18.09
N ALA A 498 9.56 13.37 -19.28
CA ALA A 498 10.93 12.91 -19.49
C ALA A 498 11.93 13.77 -18.69
N GLY A 499 11.82 15.10 -18.74
CA GLY A 499 12.71 16.00 -18.01
C GLY A 499 12.65 15.82 -16.48
N ILE A 500 11.45 15.65 -15.91
CA ILE A 500 11.29 15.34 -14.48
C ILE A 500 11.92 13.99 -14.15
N THR A 501 11.67 12.97 -14.98
CA THR A 501 12.16 11.60 -14.75
C THR A 501 13.68 11.51 -14.90
N ASP A 502 14.28 12.22 -15.87
CA ASP A 502 15.73 12.33 -16.05
C ASP A 502 16.41 12.99 -14.85
N PHE A 503 15.81 14.08 -14.35
CA PHE A 503 16.29 14.73 -13.14
C PHE A 503 16.28 13.76 -11.95
N ALA A 504 15.13 13.09 -11.73
CA ALA A 504 14.92 12.14 -10.64
C ALA A 504 15.91 10.95 -10.71
N ALA A 505 16.10 10.38 -11.90
CA ALA A 505 17.04 9.30 -12.18
C ALA A 505 18.49 9.72 -11.93
N THR A 506 18.88 10.87 -12.45
CA THR A 506 20.25 11.41 -12.30
C THR A 506 20.56 11.74 -10.84
N LEU A 507 19.61 12.37 -10.13
CA LEU A 507 19.75 12.70 -8.71
C LEU A 507 19.98 11.42 -7.89
N THR A 508 19.14 10.40 -8.11
CA THR A 508 19.19 9.13 -7.37
C THR A 508 20.49 8.38 -7.64
N ALA A 509 20.92 8.31 -8.91
CA ALA A 509 22.17 7.66 -9.30
C ALA A 509 23.38 8.38 -8.67
N LYS A 510 23.48 9.70 -8.83
CA LYS A 510 24.62 10.47 -8.30
C LYS A 510 24.67 10.45 -6.77
N ALA A 511 23.52 10.55 -6.09
CA ALA A 511 23.47 10.47 -4.64
C ALA A 511 23.94 9.10 -4.14
N LYS A 512 23.53 8.01 -4.81
CA LYS A 512 23.91 6.65 -4.40
C LYS A 512 25.42 6.38 -4.40
N PHE A 513 26.15 7.02 -5.32
CA PHE A 513 27.62 6.92 -5.40
C PHE A 513 28.36 8.02 -4.63
N SER A 514 27.64 8.97 -4.04
CA SER A 514 28.23 9.99 -3.18
C SER A 514 28.38 9.48 -1.75
N ARG A 515 29.46 9.90 -1.07
CA ARG A 515 29.59 9.74 0.39
C ARG A 515 28.89 10.85 1.16
N ASP A 516 28.71 12.01 0.52
CA ASP A 516 28.15 13.18 1.17
C ASP A 516 26.64 13.28 1.06
N TYR A 517 26.04 12.69 0.01
CA TYR A 517 24.63 12.85 -0.32
C TYR A 517 23.81 11.59 -0.06
N ASP A 518 22.60 11.74 0.48
CA ASP A 518 21.62 10.66 0.65
C ASP A 518 20.21 11.14 0.30
N VAL A 519 19.53 10.43 -0.61
CA VAL A 519 18.13 10.71 -0.98
C VAL A 519 17.22 9.89 -0.08
N ARG A 520 16.60 10.55 0.90
CA ARG A 520 15.74 9.89 1.90
C ARG A 520 14.39 9.48 1.34
N PHE A 521 13.82 10.32 0.48
CA PHE A 521 12.65 9.98 -0.32
C PHE A 521 12.64 10.79 -1.62
N LEU A 522 11.95 10.26 -2.62
CA LEU A 522 11.73 10.88 -3.92
C LEU A 522 10.33 10.48 -4.39
N LEU A 523 9.42 11.46 -4.44
CA LEU A 523 8.01 11.26 -4.78
C LEU A 523 7.68 11.93 -6.12
N PRO A 524 6.90 11.25 -6.99
CA PRO A 524 6.40 11.84 -8.22
C PRO A 524 5.25 12.83 -7.95
N THR A 525 4.77 13.53 -8.98
CA THR A 525 3.69 14.53 -8.91
C THR A 525 2.46 14.00 -8.16
N ALA A 526 1.99 12.80 -8.54
CA ALA A 526 0.79 12.17 -8.00
C ALA A 526 0.87 11.90 -6.48
N ARG A 527 2.09 11.84 -5.93
CA ARG A 527 2.34 11.63 -4.50
C ARG A 527 2.90 12.86 -3.80
N SER A 528 3.21 13.93 -4.53
CA SER A 528 3.79 15.15 -3.97
C SER A 528 2.76 16.22 -3.61
N GLN A 529 1.48 16.03 -3.95
CA GLN A 529 0.38 16.94 -3.63
C GLN A 529 0.28 17.30 -2.14
N ILE A 530 0.16 18.59 -1.82
CA ILE A 530 -0.02 19.11 -0.47
C ILE A 530 -1.34 19.88 -0.41
N THR A 531 -2.18 19.57 0.57
CA THR A 531 -3.40 20.35 0.87
C THR A 531 -3.14 21.17 2.12
N TYR A 532 -3.42 22.47 2.05
CA TYR A 532 -3.19 23.42 3.15
C TYR A 532 -4.30 24.47 3.20
N SER A 533 -4.44 25.15 4.34
CA SER A 533 -5.37 26.28 4.50
C SER A 533 -4.59 27.58 4.59
N TYR A 534 -5.05 28.61 3.88
CA TYR A 534 -4.50 29.96 3.88
C TYR A 534 -5.64 30.96 3.64
N ASP A 535 -5.76 31.97 4.51
CA ASP A 535 -6.88 32.92 4.55
C ASP A 535 -8.26 32.23 4.53
N VAL A 536 -8.45 31.22 5.40
CA VAL A 536 -9.70 30.43 5.57
C VAL A 536 -10.06 29.57 4.34
N LYS A 537 -9.32 29.66 3.24
CA LYS A 537 -9.53 28.88 2.02
C LYS A 537 -8.60 27.67 1.98
N ASN A 538 -9.12 26.55 1.50
CA ASN A 538 -8.31 25.37 1.23
C ASN A 538 -7.64 25.50 -0.14
N HIS A 539 -6.33 25.32 -0.16
CA HIS A 539 -5.50 25.35 -1.36
C HIS A 539 -4.82 24.00 -1.56
N VAL A 540 -4.38 23.77 -2.80
CA VAL A 540 -3.57 22.61 -3.17
C VAL A 540 -2.31 23.10 -3.85
N LEU A 541 -1.16 22.65 -3.32
CA LEU A 541 0.14 22.76 -3.98
C LEU A 541 0.47 21.40 -4.61
N MET A 542 0.87 21.39 -5.87
CA MET A 542 1.16 20.16 -6.61
C MET A 542 2.48 20.31 -7.36
N PRO A 543 3.62 20.13 -6.67
CA PRO A 543 4.92 20.16 -7.34
C PRO A 543 5.05 18.97 -8.28
N ASP A 544 5.84 19.14 -9.35
CA ASP A 544 6.11 18.08 -10.33
C ASP A 544 6.81 16.88 -9.67
N ALA A 545 7.69 17.14 -8.70
CA ALA A 545 8.21 16.12 -7.79
C ALA A 545 8.55 16.72 -6.43
N SER A 546 8.68 15.88 -5.41
CA SER A 546 9.19 16.29 -4.11
C SER A 546 10.18 15.27 -3.58
N PHE A 547 11.25 15.73 -2.94
CA PHE A 547 12.27 14.84 -2.40
C PHE A 547 12.94 15.43 -1.17
N GLN A 548 13.60 14.58 -0.39
CA GLN A 548 14.44 15.01 0.71
C GLN A 548 15.86 14.52 0.48
N LEU A 549 16.79 15.46 0.50
CA LEU A 549 18.21 15.20 0.32
C LEU A 549 18.91 15.55 1.63
N ALA A 550 19.76 14.63 2.10
CA ALA A 550 20.69 14.87 3.18
C ALA A 550 22.10 15.11 2.61
N PHE A 551 22.78 16.12 3.13
CA PHE A 551 24.20 16.39 2.89
C PHE A 551 24.94 16.38 4.22
N ARG A 552 25.85 15.42 4.40
CA ARG A 552 26.62 15.23 5.65
C ARG A 552 25.72 15.22 6.89
N GLY A 553 24.60 14.51 6.81
CA GLY A 553 23.62 14.35 7.89
C GLY A 553 22.56 15.46 8.00
N ASP A 554 22.83 16.67 7.51
CA ASP A 554 21.83 17.75 7.48
C ASP A 554 20.90 17.59 6.28
N TRP A 555 19.59 17.70 6.50
CA TRP A 555 18.59 17.37 5.49
C TRP A 555 17.70 18.56 5.15
N HIS A 556 17.30 18.62 3.88
CA HIS A 556 16.39 19.64 3.36
C HIS A 556 15.33 18.99 2.46
N THR A 557 14.13 19.56 2.48
CA THR A 557 13.08 19.16 1.53
C THR A 557 13.14 20.04 0.30
N TYR A 558 12.97 19.43 -0.86
CA TYR A 558 12.98 20.09 -2.15
C TYR A 558 11.68 19.82 -2.90
N PHE A 559 11.16 20.86 -3.55
CA PHE A 559 10.10 20.78 -4.54
C PHE A 559 10.71 21.03 -5.91
N LEU A 560 10.31 20.23 -6.89
CA LEU A 560 10.76 20.35 -8.26
C LEU A 560 9.63 20.88 -9.12
N GLU A 561 9.97 21.81 -10.00
CA GLU A 561 9.10 22.41 -11.01
C GLU A 561 9.86 22.38 -12.34
N PHE A 562 9.35 21.64 -13.31
CA PHE A 562 9.90 21.62 -14.67
C PHE A 562 9.07 22.58 -15.53
N GLU A 563 9.58 23.77 -15.80
CA GLU A 563 8.80 24.84 -16.42
C GLU A 563 9.05 24.95 -17.92
N ARG A 564 7.98 24.75 -18.71
CA ARG A 564 7.97 24.86 -20.17
C ARG A 564 7.06 25.97 -20.71
N ARG A 565 6.04 26.36 -19.95
CA ARG A 565 4.90 27.16 -20.45
C ARG A 565 4.91 28.60 -19.93
N ALA A 566 5.53 28.84 -18.78
CA ALA A 566 5.66 30.17 -18.20
C ALA A 566 6.85 30.92 -18.85
N THR A 567 6.70 31.26 -20.13
CA THR A 567 7.70 32.03 -20.88
C THR A 567 7.62 33.53 -20.61
N THR A 568 6.49 34.03 -20.10
CA THR A 568 6.26 35.45 -19.82
C THR A 568 6.30 35.75 -18.32
N LEU A 569 6.76 36.95 -17.97
CA LEU A 569 6.85 37.43 -16.58
C LEU A 569 5.52 37.29 -15.81
N LYS A 570 4.39 37.58 -16.48
CA LYS A 570 3.04 37.45 -15.92
C LYS A 570 2.73 35.99 -15.52
N ARG A 571 2.93 35.04 -16.43
CA ARG A 571 2.66 33.61 -16.17
C ARG A 571 3.57 33.04 -15.08
N VAL A 572 4.84 33.45 -15.07
CA VAL A 572 5.76 33.06 -13.99
C VAL A 572 5.25 33.59 -12.65
N THR A 573 4.87 34.86 -12.59
CA THR A 573 4.33 35.47 -11.37
C THR A 573 3.09 34.72 -10.87
N GLU A 574 2.16 34.37 -11.75
CA GLU A 574 0.97 33.58 -11.43
C GLU A 574 1.32 32.21 -10.83
N ARG A 575 2.32 31.50 -11.39
CA ARG A 575 2.77 30.20 -10.86
C ARG A 575 3.41 30.34 -9.48
N LEU A 576 4.24 31.38 -9.29
CA LEU A 576 4.88 31.67 -8.01
C LEU A 576 3.86 31.95 -6.90
N GLN A 577 2.66 32.48 -7.21
CA GLN A 577 1.65 32.80 -6.19
C GLN A 577 1.24 31.60 -5.35
N SER A 578 1.16 30.39 -5.93
CA SER A 578 0.81 29.18 -5.16
C SER A 578 1.87 28.86 -4.11
N TYR A 579 3.14 28.99 -4.47
CA TYR A 579 4.27 28.82 -3.54
C TYR A 579 4.33 29.94 -2.49
N ILE A 580 4.14 31.19 -2.90
CA ILE A 580 4.11 32.33 -2.00
C ILE A 580 2.99 32.15 -0.95
N ARG A 581 1.78 31.77 -1.37
CA ARG A 581 0.68 31.46 -0.44
C ARG A 581 1.05 30.31 0.50
N TYR A 582 1.69 29.26 -0.01
CA TYR A 582 2.12 28.14 0.82
C TYR A 582 3.16 28.57 1.86
N PHE A 583 4.19 29.32 1.47
CA PHE A 583 5.24 29.80 2.38
C PHE A 583 4.77 30.83 3.39
N LYS A 584 3.77 31.64 3.05
CA LYS A 584 3.10 32.55 3.98
C LYS A 584 2.13 31.82 4.92
N SER A 585 1.69 30.62 4.57
CA SER A 585 0.91 29.79 5.48
C SER A 585 1.82 29.15 6.52
N ASP A 586 1.27 28.84 7.69
CA ASP A 586 2.03 28.08 8.70
C ASP A 586 2.45 26.69 8.19
N TYR A 587 1.73 26.13 7.20
CA TYR A 587 1.94 24.78 6.72
C TYR A 587 3.33 24.56 6.14
N ALA A 588 3.96 25.57 5.54
CA ALA A 588 5.27 25.39 4.90
C ALA A 588 6.39 25.02 5.88
N ARG A 589 6.39 25.57 7.10
CA ARG A 589 7.36 25.14 8.13
C ARG A 589 6.90 23.85 8.78
N LYS A 590 5.60 23.75 9.05
CA LYS A 590 4.97 22.63 9.75
C LYS A 590 5.17 21.30 9.02
N ASP A 591 4.95 21.28 7.71
CA ASP A 591 5.07 20.07 6.87
C ASP A 591 6.52 19.62 6.67
N HIS A 592 7.50 20.44 7.04
CA HIS A 592 8.91 20.28 6.66
C HIS A 592 9.88 20.38 7.84
N GLY A 593 9.38 20.17 9.07
CA GLY A 593 10.20 20.10 10.29
C GLY A 593 10.83 21.46 10.65
N GLY A 594 10.03 22.52 10.57
CA GLY A 594 10.43 23.88 10.92
C GLY A 594 11.14 24.65 9.81
N ARG A 595 11.63 23.97 8.78
CA ARG A 595 12.35 24.57 7.65
C ARG A 595 11.45 24.72 6.44
N TRP A 596 11.65 25.76 5.64
CA TRP A 596 10.95 25.86 4.35
C TRP A 596 11.56 24.90 3.32
N PRO A 597 10.72 24.21 2.53
CA PRO A 597 11.24 23.46 1.40
C PRO A 597 11.80 24.43 0.35
N ARG A 598 12.94 24.06 -0.24
CA ARG A 598 13.54 24.80 -1.37
C ARG A 598 12.79 24.43 -2.66
N VAL A 599 12.50 25.38 -3.54
CA VAL A 599 11.84 25.09 -4.82
C VAL A 599 12.83 25.25 -5.96
N LEU A 600 12.96 24.18 -6.73
CA LEU A 600 13.87 24.03 -7.84
C LEU A 600 13.09 24.18 -9.13
N PHE A 601 13.35 25.25 -9.86
CA PHE A 601 12.78 25.48 -11.19
C PHE A 601 13.80 25.10 -12.26
N ILE A 602 13.39 24.23 -13.18
CA ILE A 602 14.18 23.84 -14.35
C ILE A 602 13.51 24.43 -15.59
N PHE A 603 14.27 25.22 -16.36
CA PHE A 603 13.80 25.82 -17.60
C PHE A 603 14.44 25.18 -18.83
N GLU A 604 13.72 25.19 -19.96
CA GLU A 604 14.28 24.76 -21.24
C GLU A 604 15.29 25.75 -21.83
N SER A 605 15.21 27.05 -21.47
CA SER A 605 16.05 28.09 -22.03
C SER A 605 16.50 29.14 -21.00
N ASP A 606 17.66 29.72 -21.24
CA ASP A 606 18.23 30.81 -20.42
C ASP A 606 17.34 32.06 -20.40
N ALA A 607 16.61 32.32 -21.49
CA ALA A 607 15.65 33.44 -21.57
C ALA A 607 14.49 33.25 -20.58
N SER A 608 13.96 32.02 -20.46
CA SER A 608 12.88 31.71 -19.52
C SER A 608 13.38 31.73 -18.06
N GLU A 609 14.58 31.20 -17.81
CA GLU A 609 15.26 31.32 -16.51
C GLU A 609 15.45 32.80 -16.12
N SER A 610 15.84 33.65 -17.08
CA SER A 610 16.03 35.09 -16.85
C SER A 610 14.73 35.81 -16.50
N ASN A 611 13.63 35.51 -17.21
CA ASN A 611 12.30 36.03 -16.87
C ASN A 611 11.85 35.59 -15.48
N PHE A 612 12.15 34.35 -15.09
CA PHE A 612 11.90 33.87 -13.75
C PHE A 612 12.67 34.64 -12.69
N MET A 613 13.97 34.83 -12.91
CA MET A 613 14.83 35.56 -11.98
C MET A 613 14.38 37.02 -11.81
N LEU A 614 13.85 37.65 -12.87
CA LEU A 614 13.23 38.98 -12.79
C LEU A 614 11.94 38.97 -11.95
N ALA A 615 11.07 37.99 -12.14
CA ALA A 615 9.83 37.84 -11.36
C ALA A 615 10.12 37.61 -9.87
N THR A 616 11.13 36.80 -9.55
CA THR A 616 11.46 36.45 -8.17
C THR A 616 12.10 37.59 -7.37
N ARG A 617 12.56 38.68 -7.99
CA ARG A 617 13.14 39.85 -7.27
C ARG A 617 12.20 40.41 -6.21
N LYS A 618 10.88 40.41 -6.46
CA LYS A 618 9.86 40.89 -5.52
C LYS A 618 9.57 39.93 -4.37
N VAL A 619 10.10 38.72 -4.43
CA VAL A 619 9.91 37.63 -3.46
C VAL A 619 11.24 36.96 -3.12
N SER A 620 12.31 37.76 -3.01
CA SER A 620 13.68 37.31 -2.75
C SER A 620 13.86 36.55 -1.43
N TRP A 621 12.90 36.68 -0.50
CA TRP A 621 12.83 35.92 0.75
C TRP A 621 12.45 34.45 0.56
N ALA A 622 11.81 34.10 -0.56
CA ALA A 622 11.38 32.73 -0.83
C ALA A 622 12.57 31.90 -1.35
N PRO A 623 12.71 30.63 -0.93
CA PRO A 623 13.88 29.79 -1.24
C PRO A 623 13.81 29.20 -2.67
N PHE A 624 13.78 30.08 -3.66
CA PHE A 624 13.69 29.74 -5.08
C PHE A 624 15.08 29.61 -5.71
N LEU A 625 15.29 28.46 -6.34
CA LEU A 625 16.49 28.11 -7.08
C LEU A 625 16.08 27.82 -8.52
N SER A 626 16.89 28.26 -9.48
CA SER A 626 16.64 28.00 -10.90
C SER A 626 17.87 27.46 -11.61
N THR A 627 17.61 26.73 -12.69
CA THR A 627 18.63 26.21 -13.60
C THR A 627 18.00 25.97 -14.97
N THR A 628 18.82 25.62 -15.96
CA THR A 628 18.36 25.18 -17.29
C THR A 628 18.70 23.72 -17.54
N THR A 629 17.95 23.10 -18.44
CA THR A 629 18.17 21.70 -18.86
C THR A 629 19.60 21.48 -19.37
N ASP A 630 20.13 22.38 -20.18
CA ASP A 630 21.51 22.33 -20.69
C ASP A 630 22.57 22.33 -19.58
N ILE A 631 22.37 23.17 -18.56
CA ILE A 631 23.31 23.29 -17.45
C ILE A 631 23.22 22.07 -16.54
N LEU A 632 22.02 21.56 -16.30
CA LEU A 632 21.82 20.30 -15.58
C LEU A 632 22.41 19.11 -16.33
N ALA A 633 22.30 19.04 -17.65
CA ALA A 633 22.93 17.97 -18.44
C ALA A 633 24.45 18.01 -18.30
N LYS A 634 25.06 19.21 -18.34
CA LYS A 634 26.52 19.38 -18.23
C LYS A 634 27.07 19.14 -16.82
N ARG A 635 26.42 19.69 -15.78
CA ARG A 635 26.93 19.68 -14.40
C ARG A 635 26.27 18.63 -13.50
N GLY A 636 25.00 18.34 -13.75
CA GLY A 636 24.15 17.49 -12.92
C GLY A 636 23.52 18.21 -11.72
N PRO A 637 22.56 17.54 -11.06
CA PRO A 637 21.70 18.16 -10.04
C PRO A 637 22.39 18.45 -8.70
N LEU A 638 23.51 17.76 -8.40
CA LEU A 638 24.25 17.92 -7.13
C LEU A 638 25.45 18.88 -7.24
N ALA A 639 25.80 19.32 -8.45
CA ALA A 639 26.90 20.23 -8.71
C ALA A 639 26.44 21.70 -8.75
N SER A 640 27.33 22.61 -9.15
CA SER A 640 27.11 24.06 -9.16
C SER A 640 26.21 24.50 -10.32
N ALA A 641 24.98 24.00 -10.34
CA ALA A 641 24.01 24.20 -11.42
C ALA A 641 22.96 25.26 -11.07
N TRP A 642 22.81 25.62 -9.80
CA TRP A 642 21.64 26.35 -9.30
C TRP A 642 21.94 27.82 -9.05
N ARG A 643 21.06 28.70 -9.53
CA ARG A 643 21.05 30.14 -9.26
C ARG A 643 19.99 30.46 -8.24
N HIS A 644 20.33 31.27 -7.23
CA HIS A 644 19.35 31.74 -6.26
C HIS A 644 18.69 33.04 -6.69
N ALA A 645 17.39 33.14 -6.47
CA ALA A 645 16.58 34.30 -6.85
C ALA A 645 17.11 35.66 -6.33
N SER A 646 17.84 35.67 -5.21
CA SER A 646 18.38 36.88 -4.59
C SER A 646 19.80 37.27 -5.02
N GLN A 647 20.50 36.47 -5.83
CA GLN A 647 21.91 36.67 -6.17
C GLN A 647 22.13 37.35 -7.54
N PRO A 648 23.32 37.96 -7.77
CA PRO A 648 23.73 38.47 -9.08
C PRO A 648 23.65 37.38 -10.17
N SER A 649 23.42 37.78 -11.42
CA SER A 649 23.04 36.86 -12.51
C SER A 649 24.09 35.80 -12.89
N THR A 650 25.34 35.94 -12.46
CA THR A 650 26.47 35.11 -12.93
C THR A 650 26.86 33.97 -11.99
N GLU A 651 26.49 34.00 -10.72
CA GLU A 651 26.94 33.00 -9.74
C GLU A 651 26.01 31.77 -9.70
N ARG A 652 26.61 30.57 -9.74
CA ARG A 652 25.90 29.29 -9.62
C ARG A 652 26.51 28.45 -8.50
N HIS A 653 25.65 27.79 -7.75
CA HIS A 653 26.04 27.07 -6.55
C HIS A 653 25.47 25.65 -6.54
N ASN A 654 26.04 24.79 -5.69
CA ASN A 654 25.46 23.48 -5.40
C ASN A 654 24.15 23.67 -4.63
N ILE A 655 23.30 22.64 -4.67
CA ILE A 655 21.97 22.67 -4.03
C ILE A 655 22.02 22.99 -2.52
N GLU A 656 23.19 22.81 -1.88
CA GLU A 656 23.45 22.99 -0.45
C GLU A 656 24.06 24.33 -0.06
N TYR A 657 24.56 25.16 -0.99
CA TYR A 657 25.30 26.40 -0.63
C TYR A 657 24.42 27.44 0.10
N PHE A 658 23.10 27.32 -0.01
CA PHE A 658 22.13 28.28 0.53
C PHE A 658 21.69 27.94 1.97
N ARG A 659 22.62 27.47 2.79
CA ARG A 659 22.40 27.13 4.21
C ARG A 659 22.17 28.35 5.07
#